data_AF-A0A8T4LHC2-F1
#
_entry.id   AF-A0A8T4LHC2-F1
#
_cell.length_a   1.000
_cell.length_b   1.000
_cell.length_c   1.000
_cell.angle_alpha   90.00
_cell.angle_beta   90.00
_cell.angle_gamma   90.00
#
_symmetry.space_group_name_H-M   'P 1'
#
loop_
_entity.id
_entity.type
_entity.pdbx_description
1 polymer ?
#
loop_
_entity_poly.entity_id
_entity_poly.type
_entity_poly.pdbx_seq_one_letter_code
_entity_poly.pdbx_strand_id
1 'polypeptide(L)'
;MSRKVSLIVITTLLVVLFVSLVSAKDIAIILPTAQTPAGSLLPAIDNLGYDYDIISESEIASTNLSQYKAILVGEGKFVSPTNVPVDKYNSLVLNSKHRIDWGWSARISQYSSPTSLDTNLQLVSPITQNLPAGFSGYNTSDPNLVTYVLNGKKPTNVKIAVYRGTIGNSAIAYLYPNSLFLNNKVAKGRSLYFGVIDSRYWTEETRTAFENSLIWVVDGEDKDGDGYYSEDCNDNNPNLFQNIPGYLDSDEDGFGSGSQLMVCSGDALLTGYSEIEGDCNNVDFNINPSQEEIPYDGKDNDCFEGDMRDVDADGYDAEIVGGEDCNDLDAEFNPNATDLNMNCINDAPVSTGFIDDLEWYEHTNYTLDLSDYFEDPENDPLFYGINLTSNDKNITADFNGSSVTFTTTKDWFGEDWVVFYASDGEKKAVSNNVTLRVLSVEDYPIYSIINNQTINEDNNLTLNLSQYFHDPNGDLLTYFVEYQNNNSHLSIIINGNTAKISPEKNWFGEEMLGFRVSDGEHETIGNNFSVKVNPVNDKPVLNITNKNILIVAGEEIQIEASAEDVEDGVLNVNYTSPVDFNGYWATQRGDEGSYKINVSTKDSEGYSSSDIVNINVISEILINEFVSDSDDEWIELYNTGNTSSNLNGWSIEDNTGNRYNLSGIINGKGFFVVEDYPFQLNNPGDIIILKHENSIIDNLTYGNYDDGNTEDNLPVPGSEESLGRITDGSSELKIFNHTTKNLPNNADVVLPVVELLSPNNTEIINVRNVLLRYSVEDNSENLNCQIYTNTQGNFKSIATQIVNTSTDDFQLTNLQDGLYKWNVKCSDSRNSAFAVSDYTFSISAPDAPIIQSIGDKNVHENSLLTFNVIGSDPDNNPLTYGVSDLPEGSTFKNQVFSWTPSYNQSGLYEVTFSVNDSEFTTSQKVKISVLDTIIPPSFKDAAQCKNQNNSIVLSLDNPEQDDDFNILDKIKVELNIENNLQDDSDFDAEVHLYDISKEESIDSKDDSISVDQGDNGDLEFELEVSKKTDEKHDYVIYVYAEGENGECVSSYVDINIKREDDLIEISSIDLIPSSTSPGSSVIAQIKLNNLGAENQDVKIKLENQELNLNFETEEFELEEYGKKDSKTVEFSIPIPESAEEKNYTLKFSAIYNDKVSEKRTINVVKPSEIPLVNNDLGTINLENSNDYTNYEKVDNGLIQIGSRPSITSSIPKGVEYSIKDNKSELELNYMFVAWIIVGIGIFIMVIGLIIATFRR
;
A
#
# COMPACT_ATOMS: atom_id res chain seq x y z
N MET A 1 -31.43 81.18 -65.09
CA MET A 1 -32.75 80.61 -64.69
C MET A 1 -32.49 79.18 -64.27
N SER A 2 -32.81 78.81 -63.02
CA SER A 2 -34.08 78.19 -62.63
C SER A 2 -34.11 76.71 -63.05
N ARG A 3 -34.35 75.71 -62.19
CA ARG A 3 -34.58 75.55 -60.75
C ARG A 3 -34.85 74.03 -60.61
N LYS A 4 -34.41 73.41 -59.52
CA LYS A 4 -34.69 72.00 -59.14
C LYS A 4 -34.04 70.93 -60.04
N VAL A 5 -33.69 69.81 -59.37
CA VAL A 5 -33.00 68.58 -59.85
C VAL A 5 -31.46 68.65 -59.85
N SER A 6 -30.88 68.71 -58.64
CA SER A 6 -29.51 68.24 -58.29
C SER A 6 -29.20 68.46 -56.79
N LEU A 7 -30.12 68.10 -55.89
CA LEU A 7 -29.94 68.26 -54.43
C LEU A 7 -30.55 67.10 -53.61
N ILE A 8 -30.44 65.87 -54.15
CA ILE A 8 -30.80 64.60 -53.49
C ILE A 8 -29.61 63.60 -53.53
N VAL A 9 -28.44 64.07 -53.99
CA VAL A 9 -27.22 63.23 -54.18
C VAL A 9 -26.06 63.68 -53.26
N ILE A 10 -26.31 64.63 -52.34
CA ILE A 10 -25.32 65.11 -51.34
C ILE A 10 -25.91 64.99 -49.91
N THR A 11 -26.75 63.96 -49.70
CA THR A 11 -27.12 63.44 -48.37
C THR A 11 -26.86 61.93 -48.25
N THR A 12 -26.50 61.27 -49.36
CA THR A 12 -26.06 59.86 -49.44
C THR A 12 -24.54 59.71 -49.52
N LEU A 13 -23.76 60.77 -49.26
CA LEU A 13 -22.29 60.77 -49.38
C LEU A 13 -21.56 61.47 -48.22
N LEU A 14 -22.19 61.61 -47.04
CA LEU A 14 -21.51 62.13 -45.84
C LEU A 14 -21.88 61.48 -44.50
N VAL A 15 -22.68 60.39 -44.53
CA VAL A 15 -22.89 59.48 -43.37
C VAL A 15 -22.77 58.04 -43.86
N VAL A 16 -21.64 57.72 -44.48
CA VAL A 16 -21.09 56.36 -44.56
C VAL A 16 -19.63 56.47 -44.13
N LEU A 17 -19.44 56.80 -42.86
CA LEU A 17 -18.16 56.78 -42.17
C LEU A 17 -18.42 56.08 -40.83
N PHE A 18 -18.27 54.76 -40.89
CA PHE A 18 -18.15 53.80 -39.79
C PHE A 18 -18.35 54.37 -38.38
N VAL A 19 -19.59 54.35 -37.90
CA VAL A 19 -19.84 53.85 -36.54
C VAL A 19 -20.16 52.37 -36.69
N SER A 20 -19.12 51.59 -36.97
CA SER A 20 -19.09 50.23 -36.46
C SER A 20 -19.15 50.38 -34.94
N LEU A 21 -20.26 49.96 -34.34
CA LEU A 21 -20.27 49.59 -32.93
C LEU A 21 -19.15 48.56 -32.79
N VAL A 22 -18.05 48.98 -32.16
CA VAL A 22 -17.00 48.05 -31.79
C VAL A 22 -17.61 47.26 -30.64
N SER A 23 -18.12 46.06 -30.96
CA SER A 23 -18.36 45.06 -29.93
C SER A 23 -17.03 44.87 -29.22
N ALA A 24 -17.00 45.21 -27.93
CA ALA A 24 -15.82 45.01 -27.14
C ALA A 24 -15.66 43.49 -27.00
N LYS A 25 -14.57 42.95 -27.54
CA LYS A 25 -14.33 41.51 -27.52
C LYS A 25 -14.05 41.04 -26.10
N ASP A 26 -14.44 39.83 -25.77
CA ASP A 26 -14.32 39.29 -24.41
C ASP A 26 -12.85 39.14 -23.97
N ILE A 27 -11.98 38.66 -24.87
CA ILE A 27 -10.61 38.24 -24.49
C ILE A 27 -9.51 38.95 -25.30
N ALA A 28 -8.51 39.50 -24.60
CA ALA A 28 -7.27 39.98 -25.20
C ALA A 28 -6.15 38.93 -25.10
N ILE A 29 -5.82 38.28 -26.22
CA ILE A 29 -4.75 37.28 -26.31
C ILE A 29 -3.41 37.99 -26.51
N ILE A 30 -2.58 38.04 -25.47
CA ILE A 30 -1.31 38.74 -25.44
C ILE A 30 -0.15 37.78 -25.78
N LEU A 31 0.64 38.13 -26.80
CA LEU A 31 1.77 37.32 -27.29
C LEU A 31 3.06 38.15 -27.46
N PRO A 32 4.26 37.54 -27.41
CA PRO A 32 5.52 38.25 -27.66
C PRO A 32 5.66 38.84 -29.07
N THR A 33 4.91 38.30 -30.04
CA THR A 33 4.90 38.77 -31.44
C THR A 33 3.50 38.60 -32.02
N ALA A 34 3.14 39.38 -33.06
CA ALA A 34 1.84 39.34 -33.75
C ALA A 34 1.66 38.09 -34.65
N GLN A 35 1.98 36.91 -34.14
CA GLN A 35 1.74 35.62 -34.79
C GLN A 35 0.49 34.97 -34.20
N THR A 36 -0.24 34.20 -34.99
CA THR A 36 -1.34 33.36 -34.50
C THR A 36 -0.81 32.30 -33.51
N PRO A 37 -1.47 32.06 -32.36
CA PRO A 37 -1.17 30.93 -31.50
C PRO A 37 -1.14 29.58 -32.24
N ALA A 38 -0.35 28.63 -31.75
CA ALA A 38 -0.25 27.29 -32.33
C ALA A 38 -1.15 26.28 -31.60
N GLY A 39 -1.90 25.49 -32.36
CA GLY A 39 -2.69 24.35 -31.87
C GLY A 39 -4.18 24.64 -31.68
N SER A 40 -4.84 23.84 -30.84
CA SER A 40 -6.27 23.89 -30.58
C SER A 40 -6.74 25.05 -29.68
N LEU A 41 -5.82 25.95 -29.27
CA LEU A 41 -6.13 27.07 -28.38
C LEU A 41 -7.25 27.97 -28.91
N LEU A 42 -7.16 28.42 -30.17
CA LEU A 42 -8.20 29.28 -30.76
C LEU A 42 -9.54 28.54 -30.89
N PRO A 43 -9.60 27.31 -31.47
CA PRO A 43 -10.83 26.52 -31.47
C PRO A 43 -11.49 26.28 -30.10
N ALA A 44 -10.71 26.15 -29.01
CA ALA A 44 -11.27 26.01 -27.66
C ALA A 44 -11.92 27.31 -27.16
N ILE A 45 -11.38 28.48 -27.55
CA ILE A 45 -12.00 29.78 -27.26
C ILE A 45 -13.24 29.98 -28.14
N ASP A 46 -13.15 29.64 -29.44
CA ASP A 46 -14.26 29.73 -30.40
C ASP A 46 -15.45 28.83 -29.97
N ASN A 47 -15.19 27.63 -29.42
CA ASN A 47 -16.22 26.70 -28.94
C ASN A 47 -17.07 27.28 -27.79
N LEU A 48 -16.47 28.12 -26.95
CA LEU A 48 -17.14 28.79 -25.84
C LEU A 48 -17.87 30.08 -26.28
N GLY A 49 -17.73 30.48 -27.55
CA GLY A 49 -18.42 31.64 -28.11
C GLY A 49 -17.80 33.00 -27.77
N TYR A 50 -16.63 33.04 -27.11
CA TYR A 50 -15.95 34.29 -26.77
C TYR A 50 -15.26 34.93 -27.97
N ASP A 51 -15.54 36.22 -28.19
CA ASP A 51 -14.80 37.02 -29.16
C ASP A 51 -13.40 37.39 -28.61
N TYR A 52 -12.36 37.35 -29.44
CA TYR A 52 -11.00 37.71 -29.02
C TYR A 52 -10.20 38.55 -30.03
N ASP A 53 -9.24 39.32 -29.53
CA ASP A 53 -8.19 39.99 -30.32
C ASP A 53 -6.80 39.51 -29.91
N ILE A 54 -5.91 39.34 -30.89
CA ILE A 54 -4.51 38.98 -30.68
C ILE A 54 -3.66 40.26 -30.66
N ILE A 55 -3.03 40.53 -29.54
CA ILE A 55 -2.25 41.74 -29.26
C ILE A 55 -0.78 41.34 -29.08
N SER A 56 0.14 41.94 -29.84
CA SER A 56 1.56 41.74 -29.60
C SER A 56 2.07 42.59 -28.42
N GLU A 57 3.16 42.16 -27.78
CA GLU A 57 3.80 42.88 -26.68
C GLU A 57 4.08 44.36 -27.00
N SER A 58 4.46 44.67 -28.24
CA SER A 58 4.68 46.03 -28.74
C SER A 58 3.42 46.90 -28.78
N GLU A 59 2.23 46.31 -28.82
CA GLU A 59 0.94 47.00 -28.99
C GLU A 59 0.18 47.18 -27.67
N ILE A 60 0.61 46.51 -26.58
CA ILE A 60 0.00 46.60 -25.25
C ILE A 60 -0.11 48.06 -24.79
N ALA A 61 0.96 48.85 -24.92
CA ALA A 61 0.98 50.24 -24.45
C ALA A 61 0.07 51.19 -25.25
N SER A 62 -0.35 50.78 -26.45
CA SER A 62 -1.28 51.52 -27.31
C SER A 62 -2.71 50.97 -27.28
N THR A 63 -2.93 49.82 -26.64
CA THR A 63 -4.24 49.15 -26.61
C THR A 63 -4.92 49.39 -25.28
N ASN A 64 -6.17 49.85 -25.30
CA ASN A 64 -6.95 49.92 -24.07
C ASN A 64 -7.36 48.50 -23.64
N LEU A 65 -6.71 47.95 -22.62
CA LEU A 65 -7.04 46.61 -22.12
C LEU A 65 -8.30 46.58 -21.24
N SER A 66 -8.81 47.71 -20.77
CA SER A 66 -10.02 47.75 -19.94
C SER A 66 -11.33 47.53 -20.70
N GLN A 67 -11.27 47.31 -22.02
CA GLN A 67 -12.44 46.95 -22.82
C GLN A 67 -12.68 45.43 -22.91
N TYR A 68 -11.69 44.60 -22.52
CA TYR A 68 -11.81 43.15 -22.52
C TYR A 68 -12.20 42.66 -21.13
N LYS A 69 -13.04 41.62 -21.04
CA LYS A 69 -13.39 40.96 -19.78
C LYS A 69 -12.17 40.30 -19.13
N ALA A 70 -11.29 39.71 -19.94
CA ALA A 70 -10.04 39.10 -19.47
C ALA A 70 -8.87 39.25 -20.46
N ILE A 71 -7.65 39.04 -19.96
CA ILE A 71 -6.43 38.93 -20.78
C ILE A 71 -5.87 37.50 -20.70
N LEU A 72 -5.50 36.93 -21.85
CA LEU A 72 -4.89 35.60 -21.95
C LEU A 72 -3.42 35.76 -22.37
N VAL A 73 -2.48 35.44 -21.48
CA VAL A 73 -1.04 35.59 -21.75
C VAL A 73 -0.48 34.28 -22.30
N GLY A 74 -0.24 34.26 -23.61
CA GLY A 74 0.26 33.09 -24.31
C GLY A 74 1.76 32.83 -24.15
N GLU A 75 2.21 31.73 -24.74
CA GLU A 75 3.58 31.23 -24.60
C GLU A 75 4.64 32.03 -25.37
N GLY A 76 5.89 31.92 -24.89
CA GLY A 76 7.07 32.52 -25.51
C GLY A 76 7.84 33.50 -24.62
N LYS A 77 8.82 34.20 -25.21
CA LYS A 77 9.71 35.11 -24.45
C LYS A 77 9.36 36.57 -24.72
N PHE A 78 8.74 37.20 -23.73
CA PHE A 78 8.49 38.64 -23.68
C PHE A 78 9.80 39.42 -23.45
N VAL A 79 9.92 40.60 -24.07
CA VAL A 79 11.07 41.52 -24.03
C VAL A 79 11.00 42.45 -22.81
N SER A 80 9.80 42.72 -22.32
CA SER A 80 9.48 43.60 -21.19
C SER A 80 8.22 43.08 -20.46
N PRO A 81 8.28 41.88 -19.84
CA PRO A 81 7.12 41.23 -19.24
C PRO A 81 6.41 42.07 -18.17
N THR A 82 7.10 43.01 -17.51
CA THR A 82 6.47 43.98 -16.59
C THR A 82 5.36 44.83 -17.22
N ASN A 83 5.28 44.90 -18.55
CA ASN A 83 4.26 45.63 -19.29
C ASN A 83 2.94 44.85 -19.44
N VAL A 84 2.93 43.52 -19.27
CA VAL A 84 1.68 42.73 -19.32
C VAL A 84 0.99 42.84 -17.95
N PRO A 85 -0.21 43.42 -17.87
CA PRO A 85 -0.80 43.84 -16.60
C PRO A 85 -1.62 42.72 -15.93
N VAL A 86 -1.02 41.54 -15.74
CA VAL A 86 -1.66 40.34 -15.14
C VAL A 86 -2.21 40.57 -13.74
N ASP A 87 -1.62 41.51 -12.98
CA ASP A 87 -2.07 41.88 -11.64
C ASP A 87 -3.27 42.84 -11.63
N LYS A 88 -3.67 43.40 -12.78
CA LYS A 88 -4.66 44.50 -12.86
C LYS A 88 -6.00 44.13 -13.48
N TYR A 89 -6.08 43.02 -14.20
CA TYR A 89 -7.26 42.56 -14.92
C TYR A 89 -7.48 41.08 -14.63
N ASN A 90 -8.67 40.54 -14.93
CA ASN A 90 -8.87 39.10 -14.97
C ASN A 90 -7.88 38.50 -15.99
N SER A 91 -7.11 37.49 -15.59
CA SER A 91 -5.95 37.07 -16.37
C SER A 91 -5.72 35.55 -16.36
N LEU A 92 -5.66 34.94 -17.55
CA LEU A 92 -5.25 33.55 -17.74
C LEU A 92 -3.81 33.51 -18.26
N VAL A 93 -2.87 33.01 -17.46
CA VAL A 93 -1.45 32.96 -17.79
C VAL A 93 -1.06 31.55 -18.18
N LEU A 94 -0.81 31.34 -19.48
CA LEU A 94 -0.26 30.08 -20.00
C LEU A 94 1.27 30.05 -19.83
N ASN A 95 1.93 31.21 -19.85
CA ASN A 95 3.39 31.30 -19.98
C ASN A 95 4.18 30.74 -18.77
N SER A 96 4.64 29.50 -18.89
CA SER A 96 5.31 28.73 -17.84
C SER A 96 6.76 29.16 -17.57
N LYS A 97 7.47 29.59 -18.62
CA LYS A 97 8.91 29.82 -18.59
C LYS A 97 9.32 31.08 -17.84
N HIS A 98 8.39 32.03 -17.72
CA HIS A 98 8.61 33.38 -17.15
C HIS A 98 7.73 33.69 -15.93
N ARG A 99 7.23 32.66 -15.21
CA ARG A 99 6.26 32.80 -14.09
C ARG A 99 6.60 33.84 -13.02
N ILE A 100 7.89 34.02 -12.71
CA ILE A 100 8.38 34.99 -11.71
C ILE A 100 8.24 36.44 -12.22
N ASP A 101 8.39 36.66 -13.53
CA ASP A 101 8.28 37.99 -14.15
C ASP A 101 6.84 38.53 -14.07
N TRP A 102 5.86 37.61 -14.05
CA TRP A 102 4.44 37.87 -13.81
C TRP A 102 4.09 38.07 -12.32
N GLY A 103 5.00 37.71 -11.40
CA GLY A 103 4.81 37.78 -9.95
C GLY A 103 4.28 36.50 -9.30
N TRP A 104 4.15 35.37 -10.01
CA TRP A 104 3.81 34.10 -9.38
C TRP A 104 4.99 33.55 -8.57
N SER A 105 4.70 32.88 -7.47
CA SER A 105 5.70 32.43 -6.49
C SER A 105 6.62 31.31 -7.03
N ALA A 106 7.82 31.19 -6.45
CA ALA A 106 8.70 30.05 -6.70
C ALA A 106 8.17 28.76 -6.04
N ARG A 107 7.45 28.89 -4.92
CA ARG A 107 6.67 27.84 -4.24
C ARG A 107 5.19 28.18 -4.39
N ILE A 108 4.49 27.50 -5.29
CA ILE A 108 3.03 27.59 -5.37
C ILE A 108 2.49 26.56 -4.37
N SER A 109 2.12 27.04 -3.17
CA SER A 109 1.46 26.24 -2.13
C SER A 109 0.34 27.07 -1.53
N GLN A 110 -0.90 26.58 -1.67
CA GLN A 110 -2.14 27.20 -1.18
C GLN A 110 -2.04 27.59 0.29
N TYR A 111 -2.48 28.80 0.64
CA TYR A 111 -2.79 29.22 2.01
C TYR A 111 -3.97 30.21 1.95
N SER A 112 -4.96 30.13 2.85
CA SER A 112 -4.74 30.10 4.30
C SER A 112 -5.44 28.98 5.11
N SER A 113 -4.72 27.91 5.47
CA SER A 113 -4.59 27.37 6.86
C SER A 113 -3.60 26.17 6.90
N PRO A 114 -2.86 25.90 7.99
CA PRO A 114 -1.69 25.01 7.96
C PRO A 114 -1.95 23.55 8.38
N THR A 115 -2.26 22.71 7.41
CA THR A 115 -2.03 21.25 7.46
C THR A 115 -1.52 20.78 6.10
N SER A 116 -0.62 19.80 6.09
CA SER A 116 -0.09 19.20 4.86
C SER A 116 -1.20 18.45 4.11
N LEU A 117 -1.70 19.01 3.02
CA LEU A 117 -2.50 18.24 2.08
C LEU A 117 -1.59 17.50 1.12
N ASP A 118 -1.75 16.18 1.11
CA ASP A 118 -1.26 15.31 0.04
C ASP A 118 -1.91 15.68 -1.31
N THR A 119 -1.34 15.21 -2.42
CA THR A 119 -1.70 15.68 -3.78
C THR A 119 -3.08 15.22 -4.24
N ASN A 120 -4.13 15.89 -3.77
CA ASN A 120 -5.45 15.91 -4.39
C ASN A 120 -5.80 17.33 -4.85
N LEU A 121 -5.98 17.51 -6.16
CA LEU A 121 -6.82 18.59 -6.67
C LEU A 121 -8.22 18.39 -6.07
N GLN A 122 -8.76 19.40 -5.38
CA GLN A 122 -10.15 19.33 -4.91
C GLN A 122 -11.06 19.11 -6.13
N LEU A 123 -11.78 17.99 -6.14
CA LEU A 123 -12.77 17.62 -7.16
C LEU A 123 -14.08 18.42 -7.05
N VAL A 124 -14.03 19.60 -6.41
CA VAL A 124 -15.17 20.45 -6.05
C VAL A 124 -14.95 21.92 -6.46
N SER A 125 -13.99 22.18 -7.34
CA SER A 125 -13.82 23.51 -7.96
C SER A 125 -14.49 23.52 -9.34
N PRO A 126 -15.17 24.62 -9.75
CA PRO A 126 -15.71 24.74 -11.11
C PRO A 126 -14.66 24.50 -12.21
N ILE A 127 -13.39 24.82 -11.94
CA ILE A 127 -12.26 24.58 -12.84
C ILE A 127 -12.03 23.07 -13.13
N THR A 128 -12.32 22.20 -12.15
CA THR A 128 -12.11 20.73 -12.22
C THR A 128 -13.40 19.94 -12.43
N GLN A 129 -14.55 20.62 -12.56
CA GLN A 129 -15.85 20.00 -12.78
C GLN A 129 -15.89 19.15 -14.07
N ASN A 130 -16.59 18.02 -14.01
CA ASN A 130 -16.70 17.01 -15.08
C ASN A 130 -15.38 16.30 -15.48
N LEU A 131 -14.29 16.48 -14.73
CA LEU A 131 -13.06 15.69 -14.91
C LEU A 131 -13.12 14.38 -14.08
N PRO A 132 -12.65 13.24 -14.61
CA PRO A 132 -12.61 11.99 -13.85
C PRO A 132 -11.60 12.04 -12.69
N ALA A 133 -11.90 11.34 -11.60
CA ALA A 133 -11.00 11.21 -10.47
C ALA A 133 -9.69 10.51 -10.88
N GLY A 134 -8.54 11.14 -10.58
CA GLY A 134 -7.20 10.59 -10.88
C GLY A 134 -6.32 11.42 -11.83
N PHE A 135 -6.21 12.74 -11.61
CA PHE A 135 -5.32 13.62 -12.39
C PHE A 135 -3.83 13.46 -12.00
N SER A 136 -3.28 12.24 -12.08
CA SER A 136 -1.91 11.92 -11.66
C SER A 136 -0.86 12.33 -12.69
N GLY A 137 0.17 13.07 -12.27
CA GLY A 137 1.29 13.48 -13.15
C GLY A 137 2.28 12.33 -13.43
N TYR A 138 2.63 12.11 -14.70
CA TYR A 138 3.58 11.06 -15.09
C TYR A 138 5.03 11.59 -15.12
N ASN A 139 5.90 10.95 -14.35
CA ASN A 139 7.33 11.29 -14.28
C ASN A 139 8.09 10.61 -15.43
N THR A 140 8.73 11.38 -16.31
CA THR A 140 9.59 10.80 -17.35
C THR A 140 10.98 10.48 -16.80
N SER A 141 11.75 9.65 -17.50
CA SER A 141 13.13 9.31 -17.12
C SER A 141 14.13 10.47 -17.28
N ASP A 142 13.70 11.64 -17.74
CA ASP A 142 14.46 12.89 -17.66
C ASP A 142 13.96 13.68 -16.42
N PRO A 143 14.82 13.91 -15.40
CA PRO A 143 14.42 14.61 -14.19
C PRO A 143 14.10 16.10 -14.39
N ASN A 144 14.03 16.60 -15.62
CA ASN A 144 13.56 17.96 -15.94
C ASN A 144 12.27 18.01 -16.78
N LEU A 145 11.68 16.86 -17.16
CA LEU A 145 10.42 16.78 -17.92
C LEU A 145 9.33 15.99 -17.18
N VAL A 146 8.16 16.63 -17.01
CA VAL A 146 6.90 15.99 -16.60
C VAL A 146 5.90 16.13 -17.75
N THR A 147 5.05 15.11 -17.94
CA THR A 147 3.97 15.13 -18.94
C THR A 147 2.71 14.56 -18.30
N TYR A 148 1.56 15.19 -18.52
CA TYR A 148 0.28 14.71 -18.00
C TYR A 148 -0.41 13.86 -19.08
N VAL A 149 -0.90 12.67 -18.71
CA VAL A 149 -1.56 11.71 -19.63
C VAL A 149 -2.62 10.95 -18.86
N LEU A 150 -3.86 10.89 -19.39
CA LEU A 150 -4.92 10.06 -18.82
C LEU A 150 -4.63 8.55 -19.04
N ASN A 151 -4.93 7.72 -18.04
CA ASN A 151 -4.96 6.24 -18.14
C ASN A 151 -3.64 5.56 -18.61
N GLY A 152 -2.48 6.07 -18.20
CA GLY A 152 -1.21 5.33 -18.14
C GLY A 152 -0.59 4.83 -19.46
N LYS A 153 -1.23 5.02 -20.62
CA LYS A 153 -0.74 4.52 -21.92
C LYS A 153 0.21 5.52 -22.59
N LYS A 154 1.49 5.18 -22.56
CA LYS A 154 2.63 5.89 -23.15
C LYS A 154 2.43 6.28 -24.64
N PRO A 155 2.27 7.57 -24.98
CA PRO A 155 2.34 8.05 -26.37
C PRO A 155 3.81 8.10 -26.82
N THR A 156 4.19 7.28 -27.81
CA THR A 156 5.60 6.95 -28.07
C THR A 156 6.45 8.03 -28.76
N ASN A 157 5.91 9.20 -29.14
CA ASN A 157 6.64 10.21 -29.94
C ASN A 157 6.23 11.68 -29.71
N VAL A 158 5.89 12.09 -28.48
CA VAL A 158 5.57 13.50 -28.16
C VAL A 158 6.56 14.10 -27.16
N LYS A 159 7.19 15.22 -27.53
CA LYS A 159 8.03 16.04 -26.65
C LYS A 159 7.35 17.39 -26.37
N ILE A 160 6.54 17.44 -25.32
CA ILE A 160 6.07 18.70 -24.72
C ILE A 160 7.08 19.09 -23.64
N ALA A 161 7.42 20.38 -23.56
CA ALA A 161 8.35 20.88 -22.57
C ALA A 161 7.60 21.66 -21.48
N VAL A 162 7.52 21.11 -20.27
CA VAL A 162 7.18 21.86 -19.05
C VAL A 162 8.39 21.81 -18.13
N TYR A 163 8.90 22.98 -17.72
CA TYR A 163 10.24 23.12 -17.16
C TYR A 163 10.25 22.93 -15.64
N ARG A 164 10.93 21.89 -15.13
CA ARG A 164 10.99 21.61 -13.69
C ARG A 164 11.75 22.73 -12.94
N GLY A 165 11.16 23.22 -11.85
CA GLY A 165 11.81 24.03 -10.83
C GLY A 165 11.40 23.49 -9.46
N THR A 166 12.34 23.31 -8.55
CA THR A 166 12.18 22.46 -7.36
C THR A 166 11.17 22.99 -6.33
N ILE A 167 10.26 22.09 -5.91
CA ILE A 167 9.34 22.15 -4.74
C ILE A 167 8.06 22.98 -4.94
N GLY A 168 6.93 22.27 -5.14
CA GLY A 168 5.56 22.79 -5.21
C GLY A 168 4.86 22.43 -6.52
N ASN A 169 4.22 21.26 -6.59
CA ASN A 169 3.75 20.64 -7.85
C ASN A 169 2.23 20.81 -8.08
N SER A 170 1.79 21.96 -8.62
CA SER A 170 0.43 22.13 -9.13
C SER A 170 0.44 22.55 -10.59
N ALA A 171 -0.30 21.84 -11.45
CA ALA A 171 -0.40 22.14 -12.89
C ALA A 171 -1.28 23.37 -13.18
N ILE A 172 -2.22 23.66 -12.28
CA ILE A 172 -3.17 24.76 -12.33
C ILE A 172 -3.13 25.45 -10.97
N ALA A 173 -3.16 26.79 -10.93
CA ALA A 173 -3.21 27.58 -9.71
C ALA A 173 -3.96 28.88 -9.95
N TYR A 174 -4.78 29.32 -8.99
CA TYR A 174 -5.59 30.53 -9.13
C TYR A 174 -5.49 31.46 -7.91
N LEU A 175 -5.87 32.72 -8.12
CA LEU A 175 -5.86 33.80 -7.14
C LEU A 175 -7.15 34.62 -7.31
N TYR A 176 -7.87 34.82 -6.21
CA TYR A 176 -8.99 35.74 -6.15
C TYR A 176 -8.52 37.21 -6.12
N PRO A 177 -9.40 38.17 -6.46
CA PRO A 177 -9.12 39.59 -6.25
C PRO A 177 -8.62 39.88 -4.82
N ASN A 178 -7.69 40.81 -4.72
CA ASN A 178 -6.92 41.20 -3.53
C ASN A 178 -5.89 40.18 -3.00
N SER A 179 -5.68 39.04 -3.65
CA SER A 179 -4.57 38.13 -3.35
C SER A 179 -3.19 38.74 -3.65
N LEU A 180 -2.16 38.31 -2.92
CA LEU A 180 -0.78 38.81 -3.04
C LEU A 180 0.07 37.97 -4.00
N PHE A 181 0.71 38.65 -4.97
CA PHE A 181 1.79 38.11 -5.80
C PHE A 181 3.16 38.30 -5.12
N LEU A 182 4.15 37.48 -5.49
CA LEU A 182 5.52 37.44 -4.95
C LEU A 182 6.24 38.81 -4.93
N ASN A 183 5.89 39.69 -5.87
CA ASN A 183 6.52 41.01 -6.03
C ASN A 183 5.78 42.14 -5.28
N ASN A 184 5.02 41.82 -4.21
CA ASN A 184 4.10 42.73 -3.50
C ASN A 184 3.05 43.41 -4.40
N LYS A 185 2.78 42.84 -5.58
CA LYS A 185 1.63 43.19 -6.40
C LYS A 185 0.38 42.55 -5.79
N VAL A 186 -0.76 43.19 -5.96
CA VAL A 186 -2.06 42.71 -5.45
C VAL A 186 -2.97 42.50 -6.64
N ALA A 187 -3.54 41.30 -6.78
CA ALA A 187 -4.50 40.98 -7.83
C ALA A 187 -5.70 41.92 -7.77
N LYS A 188 -6.08 42.54 -8.88
CA LYS A 188 -7.31 43.35 -9.00
C LYS A 188 -8.44 42.67 -9.77
N GLY A 189 -8.17 41.51 -10.34
CA GLY A 189 -9.16 40.60 -10.92
C GLY A 189 -8.85 39.15 -10.56
N ARG A 190 -9.63 38.22 -11.09
CA ARG A 190 -9.38 36.76 -11.01
C ARG A 190 -8.17 36.41 -11.86
N SER A 191 -7.11 35.88 -11.26
CA SER A 191 -5.89 35.50 -11.98
C SER A 191 -5.65 34.00 -11.87
N LEU A 192 -5.46 33.31 -13.00
CA LEU A 192 -5.21 31.87 -13.07
C LEU A 192 -3.95 31.59 -13.88
N TYR A 193 -3.09 30.72 -13.35
CA TYR A 193 -1.93 30.15 -14.01
C TYR A 193 -2.25 28.72 -14.48
N PHE A 194 -2.10 28.46 -15.78
CA PHE A 194 -2.43 27.17 -16.40
C PHE A 194 -1.19 26.60 -17.09
N GLY A 195 -0.57 25.59 -16.47
CA GLY A 195 0.74 25.06 -16.86
C GLY A 195 0.75 24.06 -18.01
N VAL A 196 -0.38 23.80 -18.69
CA VAL A 196 -0.48 22.83 -19.79
C VAL A 196 -0.55 23.54 -21.14
N ILE A 197 0.62 23.94 -21.63
CA ILE A 197 0.78 25.10 -22.51
C ILE A 197 0.71 24.86 -24.02
N ASP A 198 0.96 23.63 -24.48
CA ASP A 198 1.06 23.30 -25.91
C ASP A 198 -0.25 22.67 -26.41
N SER A 199 -1.19 23.53 -26.83
CA SER A 199 -2.55 23.14 -27.22
C SER A 199 -2.66 22.18 -28.41
N ARG A 200 -1.55 21.82 -29.06
CA ARG A 200 -1.52 20.77 -30.10
C ARG A 200 -1.64 19.36 -29.53
N TYR A 201 -1.48 19.20 -28.21
CA TYR A 201 -1.46 17.90 -27.53
C TYR A 201 -2.43 17.83 -26.34
N TRP A 202 -3.37 18.77 -26.24
CA TRP A 202 -4.45 18.66 -25.26
C TRP A 202 -5.30 17.43 -25.55
N THR A 203 -5.57 16.63 -24.52
CA THR A 203 -6.63 15.61 -24.54
C THR A 203 -7.99 16.30 -24.40
N GLU A 204 -9.09 15.54 -24.52
CA GLU A 204 -10.44 16.08 -24.33
C GLU A 204 -10.59 16.66 -22.92
N GLU A 205 -10.09 15.96 -21.90
CA GLU A 205 -10.14 16.35 -20.50
C GLU A 205 -9.21 17.55 -20.21
N THR A 206 -8.06 17.63 -20.89
CA THR A 206 -7.14 18.79 -20.80
C THR A 206 -7.76 20.03 -21.44
N ARG A 207 -8.50 19.84 -22.55
CA ARG A 207 -9.26 20.89 -23.21
C ARG A 207 -10.41 21.35 -22.30
N THR A 208 -11.21 20.44 -21.74
CA THR A 208 -12.26 20.76 -20.77
C THR A 208 -11.71 21.53 -19.57
N ALA A 209 -10.58 21.11 -19.00
CA ALA A 209 -9.94 21.84 -17.89
C ALA A 209 -9.49 23.26 -18.29
N PHE A 210 -9.03 23.47 -19.53
CA PHE A 210 -8.73 24.80 -20.07
C PHE A 210 -10.00 25.63 -20.31
N GLU A 211 -11.04 25.02 -20.87
CA GLU A 211 -12.33 25.65 -21.15
C GLU A 211 -13.00 26.11 -19.85
N ASN A 212 -13.09 25.24 -18.83
CA ASN A 212 -13.54 25.59 -17.47
C ASN A 212 -12.67 26.69 -16.83
N SER A 213 -11.34 26.62 -16.97
CA SER A 213 -10.43 27.66 -16.48
C SER A 213 -10.67 29.01 -17.14
N LEU A 214 -11.04 29.03 -18.42
CA LEU A 214 -11.31 30.25 -19.16
C LEU A 214 -12.66 30.85 -18.76
N ILE A 215 -13.71 30.04 -18.65
CA ILE A 215 -15.03 30.46 -18.11
C ILE A 215 -14.85 31.10 -16.72
N TRP A 216 -14.10 30.45 -15.82
CA TRP A 216 -13.86 30.96 -14.47
C TRP A 216 -13.12 32.31 -14.45
N VAL A 217 -12.12 32.50 -15.33
CA VAL A 217 -11.41 33.79 -15.42
C VAL A 217 -12.32 34.87 -16.03
N VAL A 218 -13.00 34.57 -17.14
CA VAL A 218 -13.79 35.53 -17.92
C VAL A 218 -15.08 35.89 -17.18
N ASP A 219 -15.94 34.91 -16.92
CA ASP A 219 -17.31 35.13 -16.42
C ASP A 219 -17.42 34.87 -14.91
N GLY A 220 -16.98 33.72 -14.37
CA GLY A 220 -16.87 33.53 -12.91
C GLY A 220 -17.21 32.15 -12.33
N GLU A 221 -17.70 32.15 -11.10
CA GLU A 221 -18.19 30.95 -10.40
C GLU A 221 -19.72 31.03 -10.37
N ASP A 222 -20.38 30.16 -11.12
CA ASP A 222 -21.80 29.84 -10.95
C ASP A 222 -21.87 28.80 -9.82
N LYS A 223 -22.37 29.21 -8.64
CA LYS A 223 -22.27 28.43 -7.39
C LYS A 223 -23.52 27.64 -7.04
N ASP A 224 -24.68 28.10 -7.50
CA ASP A 224 -25.99 27.49 -7.28
C ASP A 224 -26.61 26.89 -8.55
N GLY A 225 -26.01 27.14 -9.72
CA GLY A 225 -26.24 26.39 -10.95
C GLY A 225 -27.30 26.99 -11.88
N ASP A 226 -27.58 28.29 -11.78
CA ASP A 226 -28.64 28.95 -12.56
C ASP A 226 -28.20 29.48 -13.94
N GLY A 227 -26.88 29.52 -14.20
CA GLY A 227 -26.27 30.00 -15.44
C GLY A 227 -25.82 31.46 -15.44
N TYR A 228 -25.87 32.17 -14.31
CA TYR A 228 -25.38 33.54 -14.14
C TYR A 228 -24.08 33.55 -13.29
N TYR A 229 -23.01 34.18 -13.77
CA TYR A 229 -21.64 33.96 -13.24
C TYR A 229 -20.98 35.15 -12.49
N SER A 230 -21.45 36.37 -12.72
CA SER A 230 -20.90 37.61 -12.12
C SER A 230 -21.78 38.86 -12.21
N GLU A 231 -22.89 38.79 -12.95
CA GLU A 231 -23.99 39.76 -12.86
C GLU A 231 -25.18 39.22 -12.03
N ASP A 232 -25.07 37.97 -11.57
CA ASP A 232 -25.88 37.45 -10.47
C ASP A 232 -25.70 38.34 -9.24
N CYS A 233 -26.81 38.57 -8.55
CA CYS A 233 -26.87 39.38 -7.35
C CYS A 233 -26.93 38.54 -6.07
N ASN A 234 -27.06 37.20 -6.17
CA ASN A 234 -27.00 36.29 -5.03
C ASN A 234 -26.56 34.85 -5.40
N ASP A 235 -25.23 34.61 -5.49
CA ASP A 235 -24.56 33.32 -5.78
C ASP A 235 -24.88 32.11 -4.83
N ASN A 236 -26.01 32.10 -4.11
CA ASN A 236 -26.43 31.02 -3.21
C ASN A 236 -27.94 30.73 -3.31
N ASN A 237 -28.68 31.35 -4.25
CA ASN A 237 -30.09 31.10 -4.47
C ASN A 237 -30.45 31.23 -5.97
N PRO A 238 -30.67 30.12 -6.70
CA PRO A 238 -30.81 30.09 -8.16
C PRO A 238 -32.16 30.65 -8.67
N ASN A 239 -32.87 31.40 -7.82
CA ASN A 239 -34.11 32.10 -8.12
C ASN A 239 -33.94 33.63 -8.04
N LEU A 240 -32.76 34.16 -7.71
CA LEU A 240 -32.51 35.59 -7.41
C LEU A 240 -31.32 36.13 -8.21
N PHE A 241 -31.43 36.10 -9.54
CA PHE A 241 -30.32 36.22 -10.49
C PHE A 241 -30.16 37.57 -11.19
N GLN A 242 -31.03 38.56 -10.95
CA GLN A 242 -30.98 39.86 -11.63
C GLN A 242 -31.43 41.05 -10.77
N ASN A 243 -30.94 42.25 -11.08
CA ASN A 243 -31.35 43.48 -10.40
C ASN A 243 -32.49 44.19 -11.15
N ILE A 244 -33.68 44.30 -10.53
CA ILE A 244 -34.87 44.98 -11.07
C ILE A 244 -35.09 46.32 -10.35
N PRO A 245 -35.45 47.42 -11.05
CA PRO A 245 -35.73 48.71 -10.42
C PRO A 245 -37.11 48.74 -9.74
N GLY A 246 -37.19 49.10 -8.46
CA GLY A 246 -38.42 49.23 -7.68
C GLY A 246 -38.33 50.30 -6.59
N TYR A 247 -39.47 50.71 -6.03
CA TYR A 247 -39.58 51.65 -4.91
C TYR A 247 -39.91 50.88 -3.63
N LEU A 248 -39.45 51.35 -2.47
CA LEU A 248 -39.67 50.65 -1.19
C LEU A 248 -41.13 50.83 -0.76
N ASP A 249 -41.85 49.71 -0.65
CA ASP A 249 -43.27 49.58 -0.32
C ASP A 249 -43.35 48.75 0.96
N SER A 250 -42.89 49.33 2.08
CA SER A 250 -42.62 48.61 3.34
C SER A 250 -43.88 48.16 4.08
N ASP A 251 -45.01 48.75 3.69
CA ASP A 251 -46.37 48.56 4.17
C ASP A 251 -47.27 47.81 3.17
N GLU A 252 -46.73 47.46 1.99
CA GLU A 252 -47.34 46.61 0.96
C GLU A 252 -48.70 47.14 0.44
N ASP A 253 -48.84 48.46 0.34
CA ASP A 253 -50.06 49.15 -0.12
C ASP A 253 -50.16 49.28 -1.65
N GLY A 254 -49.06 48.99 -2.33
CA GLY A 254 -48.92 49.05 -3.78
C GLY A 254 -48.36 50.38 -4.30
N PHE A 255 -48.12 51.38 -3.45
CA PHE A 255 -47.47 52.65 -3.76
C PHE A 255 -46.14 52.75 -3.02
N GLY A 256 -45.04 52.56 -3.75
CA GLY A 256 -43.72 52.69 -3.19
C GLY A 256 -43.32 54.14 -2.91
N SER A 257 -42.46 54.26 -1.91
CA SER A 257 -41.97 55.51 -1.35
C SER A 257 -40.55 55.87 -1.79
N GLY A 258 -40.18 57.13 -1.58
CA GLY A 258 -38.80 57.59 -1.69
C GLY A 258 -38.24 57.56 -3.12
N SER A 259 -36.99 57.08 -3.26
CA SER A 259 -36.28 57.06 -4.54
C SER A 259 -36.06 55.64 -5.04
N GLN A 260 -36.35 55.39 -6.31
CA GLN A 260 -36.17 54.10 -7.00
C GLN A 260 -34.81 53.44 -6.69
N LEU A 261 -34.85 52.20 -6.22
CA LEU A 261 -33.73 51.34 -5.87
C LEU A 261 -33.60 50.21 -6.91
N MET A 262 -32.41 49.60 -6.98
CA MET A 262 -32.20 48.33 -7.70
C MET A 262 -32.26 47.19 -6.69
N VAL A 263 -33.17 46.23 -6.88
CA VAL A 263 -33.45 45.13 -5.97
C VAL A 263 -33.05 43.81 -6.63
N CYS A 264 -32.28 42.99 -5.91
CA CYS A 264 -31.91 41.65 -6.35
C CYS A 264 -33.14 40.71 -6.33
N SER A 265 -33.50 40.13 -7.47
CA SER A 265 -34.68 39.30 -7.63
C SER A 265 -34.61 38.34 -8.83
N GLY A 266 -35.60 37.46 -8.94
CA GLY A 266 -35.85 36.59 -10.10
C GLY A 266 -36.66 37.31 -11.18
N ASP A 267 -37.67 36.65 -11.73
CA ASP A 267 -38.50 37.17 -12.84
C ASP A 267 -39.44 38.35 -12.49
N ALA A 268 -39.61 38.69 -11.21
CA ALA A 268 -40.47 39.78 -10.72
C ALA A 268 -39.89 40.42 -9.45
N LEU A 269 -40.32 41.62 -9.05
CA LEU A 269 -39.92 42.23 -7.76
C LEU A 269 -40.37 41.39 -6.56
N LEU A 270 -39.55 41.34 -5.51
CA LEU A 270 -39.90 40.74 -4.22
C LEU A 270 -40.94 41.57 -3.48
N THR A 271 -41.72 40.93 -2.61
CA THR A 271 -42.62 41.60 -1.66
C THR A 271 -41.87 42.64 -0.81
N GLY A 272 -42.54 43.73 -0.45
CA GLY A 272 -41.90 44.93 0.13
C GLY A 272 -41.40 45.98 -0.89
N TYR A 273 -41.65 45.78 -2.19
CA TYR A 273 -41.29 46.73 -3.25
C TYR A 273 -42.38 46.86 -4.33
N SER A 274 -42.65 48.11 -4.77
CA SER A 274 -43.63 48.42 -5.83
C SER A 274 -43.00 49.09 -7.05
N GLU A 275 -43.66 48.96 -8.21
CA GLU A 275 -43.33 49.68 -9.44
C GLU A 275 -43.93 51.10 -9.51
N ILE A 276 -44.86 51.44 -8.61
CA ILE A 276 -45.63 52.70 -8.62
C ILE A 276 -45.09 53.64 -7.54
N GLU A 277 -44.90 54.93 -7.84
CA GLU A 277 -44.50 55.95 -6.87
C GLU A 277 -45.70 56.77 -6.36
N GLY A 278 -45.61 57.32 -5.14
CA GLY A 278 -46.49 58.41 -4.71
C GLY A 278 -46.97 58.37 -3.26
N ASP A 279 -46.60 57.35 -2.49
CA ASP A 279 -46.90 57.27 -1.06
C ASP A 279 -46.28 58.44 -0.26
N CYS A 280 -47.04 58.94 0.73
CA CYS A 280 -46.64 60.01 1.64
C CYS A 280 -46.22 59.52 3.05
N ASN A 281 -46.43 58.25 3.41
CA ASN A 281 -46.01 57.64 4.67
C ASN A 281 -45.74 56.11 4.58
N ASN A 282 -44.48 55.75 4.33
CA ASN A 282 -44.01 54.44 3.85
C ASN A 282 -43.95 53.26 4.84
N VAL A 283 -44.80 53.32 5.86
CA VAL A 283 -44.94 52.36 6.97
C VAL A 283 -46.38 52.27 7.47
N ASP A 284 -47.34 52.90 6.79
CA ASP A 284 -48.74 53.04 7.21
C ASP A 284 -49.64 53.00 5.97
N PHE A 285 -49.97 51.79 5.51
CA PHE A 285 -50.84 51.43 4.38
C PHE A 285 -52.13 52.30 4.25
N ASN A 286 -52.59 52.89 5.35
CA ASN A 286 -53.80 53.69 5.42
C ASN A 286 -53.56 55.21 5.24
N ILE A 287 -52.35 55.64 4.88
CA ILE A 287 -51.99 57.04 4.62
C ILE A 287 -51.34 57.13 3.24
N ASN A 288 -52.20 57.07 2.23
CA ASN A 288 -51.82 57.11 0.82
C ASN A 288 -52.82 57.93 0.00
N PRO A 289 -52.53 58.27 -1.27
CA PRO A 289 -53.38 59.14 -2.10
C PRO A 289 -54.80 58.63 -2.45
N SER A 290 -55.31 57.58 -1.80
CA SER A 290 -56.63 56.97 -2.02
C SER A 290 -57.54 56.87 -0.79
N GLN A 291 -57.13 57.41 0.37
CA GLN A 291 -57.79 57.24 1.67
C GLN A 291 -58.72 58.41 2.08
N GLU A 292 -59.35 58.36 3.27
CA GLU A 292 -60.24 59.41 3.83
C GLU A 292 -59.76 59.90 5.22
N GLU A 293 -59.96 61.20 5.52
CA GLU A 293 -59.41 61.93 6.69
C GLU A 293 -60.07 61.61 8.05
N ILE A 294 -59.27 61.51 9.12
CA ILE A 294 -59.66 61.03 10.45
C ILE A 294 -59.46 62.10 11.55
N PRO A 295 -60.46 62.38 12.40
CA PRO A 295 -60.29 63.34 13.50
C PRO A 295 -59.28 62.97 14.59
N TYR A 296 -58.65 64.00 15.17
CA TYR A 296 -57.78 64.02 16.37
C TYR A 296 -56.38 63.44 16.22
N ASP A 297 -56.10 62.63 15.19
CA ASP A 297 -54.81 61.95 15.05
C ASP A 297 -53.63 62.90 14.75
N GLY A 298 -53.92 64.14 14.30
CA GLY A 298 -52.92 65.15 13.95
C GLY A 298 -52.08 64.78 12.73
N LYS A 299 -52.52 63.77 11.97
CA LYS A 299 -51.97 63.36 10.68
C LYS A 299 -52.82 63.96 9.56
N ASP A 300 -52.60 63.45 8.36
CA ASP A 300 -53.17 63.96 7.13
C ASP A 300 -53.35 62.76 6.19
N ASN A 301 -54.46 62.03 6.34
CA ASN A 301 -54.58 60.64 5.90
C ASN A 301 -54.72 60.51 4.37
N ASP A 302 -55.32 61.51 3.71
CA ASP A 302 -55.36 61.64 2.23
C ASP A 302 -54.26 62.57 1.67
N CYS A 303 -53.37 63.05 2.55
CA CYS A 303 -52.32 64.04 2.31
C CYS A 303 -52.87 65.46 1.91
N PHE A 304 -53.91 66.00 2.59
CA PHE A 304 -54.59 67.31 2.40
C PHE A 304 -55.17 68.16 3.62
N GLU A 305 -54.46 68.36 4.75
CA GLU A 305 -54.59 69.29 5.94
C GLU A 305 -55.97 69.79 6.56
N GLY A 306 -56.26 69.50 7.88
CA GLY A 306 -57.38 70.01 8.75
C GLY A 306 -57.13 70.23 10.30
N ASP A 307 -58.13 70.56 11.17
CA ASP A 307 -57.98 70.77 12.67
C ASP A 307 -59.20 70.33 13.54
N MET A 308 -58.95 69.54 14.61
CA MET A 308 -59.93 68.60 15.25
C MET A 308 -59.54 68.33 16.74
N ARG A 309 -60.33 68.76 17.78
CA ARG A 309 -59.83 68.77 19.20
C ARG A 309 -60.77 68.72 20.46
N ASP A 310 -62.08 68.56 20.33
CA ASP A 310 -63.04 68.08 21.37
C ASP A 310 -64.26 67.50 20.59
N VAL A 311 -64.49 66.17 20.58
CA VAL A 311 -65.48 65.56 19.65
C VAL A 311 -66.91 65.54 20.17
N ASP A 312 -67.14 65.02 21.38
CA ASP A 312 -68.49 64.76 21.91
C ASP A 312 -69.02 65.85 22.86
N ALA A 313 -68.13 66.71 23.36
CA ALA A 313 -68.40 67.79 24.30
C ALA A 313 -68.97 67.38 25.67
N ASP A 314 -68.50 66.26 26.25
CA ASP A 314 -68.86 65.84 27.61
C ASP A 314 -68.36 66.82 28.71
N GLY A 315 -67.22 67.48 28.47
CA GLY A 315 -66.61 68.47 29.36
C GLY A 315 -65.21 68.13 29.89
N TYR A 316 -64.66 66.97 29.52
CA TYR A 316 -63.25 66.62 29.64
C TYR A 316 -62.60 66.74 28.24
N ASP A 317 -61.31 67.10 28.19
CA ASP A 317 -60.58 67.09 26.90
C ASP A 317 -60.05 65.66 26.66
N ALA A 318 -60.04 65.19 25.41
CA ALA A 318 -59.43 63.91 25.02
C ALA A 318 -58.05 63.65 25.67
N GLU A 319 -57.82 62.43 26.18
CA GLU A 319 -56.51 61.99 26.70
C GLU A 319 -55.37 62.24 25.69
N ILE A 320 -55.63 62.08 24.39
CA ILE A 320 -54.70 62.33 23.28
C ILE A 320 -54.16 63.78 23.23
N VAL A 321 -54.84 64.77 23.84
CA VAL A 321 -54.31 66.14 24.00
C VAL A 321 -53.86 66.49 25.43
N GLY A 322 -53.84 65.50 26.31
CA GLY A 322 -53.40 65.60 27.70
C GLY A 322 -54.51 65.95 28.69
N GLY A 323 -55.77 65.66 28.37
CA GLY A 323 -56.87 65.69 29.33
C GLY A 323 -57.00 64.38 30.12
N GLU A 324 -58.10 64.24 30.87
CA GLU A 324 -58.38 63.08 31.75
C GLU A 324 -59.49 62.17 31.18
N ASP A 325 -59.87 62.34 29.90
CA ASP A 325 -60.92 61.55 29.25
C ASP A 325 -60.38 60.36 28.46
N CYS A 326 -60.78 59.15 28.87
CA CYS A 326 -60.46 57.90 28.20
C CYS A 326 -61.33 57.62 26.94
N ASN A 327 -62.39 58.40 26.64
CA ASN A 327 -63.14 58.29 25.38
C ASN A 327 -63.93 59.57 24.98
N ASP A 328 -63.24 60.52 24.30
CA ASP A 328 -63.75 61.81 23.76
C ASP A 328 -64.90 61.70 22.71
N LEU A 329 -65.44 60.49 22.50
CA LEU A 329 -66.58 60.15 21.64
C LEU A 329 -67.81 59.63 22.40
N ASP A 330 -67.69 59.27 23.68
CA ASP A 330 -68.79 58.71 24.50
C ASP A 330 -68.69 59.04 26.01
N ALA A 331 -69.28 60.18 26.38
CA ALA A 331 -69.55 60.74 27.72
C ALA A 331 -69.93 59.79 28.90
N GLU A 332 -70.16 58.49 28.69
CA GLU A 332 -70.35 57.51 29.78
C GLU A 332 -69.03 56.91 30.31
N PHE A 333 -67.89 57.06 29.61
CA PHE A 333 -66.57 56.54 30.00
C PHE A 333 -65.66 57.64 30.57
N ASN A 334 -65.44 57.65 31.89
CA ASN A 334 -64.56 58.64 32.54
C ASN A 334 -64.05 58.13 33.91
N PRO A 335 -63.01 58.77 34.50
CA PRO A 335 -62.35 58.31 35.74
C PRO A 335 -63.21 58.25 37.02
N ASN A 336 -64.51 58.54 36.94
CA ASN A 336 -65.46 58.47 38.07
C ASN A 336 -66.57 57.42 37.88
N ALA A 337 -66.51 56.58 36.85
CA ALA A 337 -67.46 55.48 36.67
C ALA A 337 -67.37 54.45 37.82
N THR A 338 -68.40 53.61 37.95
CA THR A 338 -68.52 52.60 39.05
C THR A 338 -68.47 51.15 38.59
N ASP A 339 -68.43 50.91 37.28
CA ASP A 339 -68.06 49.63 36.70
C ASP A 339 -66.52 49.52 36.65
N LEU A 340 -65.96 48.31 36.63
CA LEU A 340 -64.50 48.14 36.56
C LEU A 340 -64.01 48.54 35.16
N ASN A 341 -64.60 47.90 34.16
CA ASN A 341 -64.39 48.09 32.72
C ASN A 341 -64.68 49.51 32.19
N MET A 342 -65.13 50.46 33.02
CA MET A 342 -65.49 51.84 32.62
C MET A 342 -64.81 52.93 33.45
N ASN A 343 -64.10 52.59 34.54
CA ASN A 343 -63.55 53.58 35.46
C ASN A 343 -62.10 54.02 35.13
N CYS A 344 -61.50 53.42 34.11
CA CYS A 344 -60.17 53.73 33.60
C CYS A 344 -59.05 53.61 34.67
N ILE A 345 -59.12 52.58 35.52
CA ILE A 345 -58.09 52.13 36.47
C ILE A 345 -57.74 50.66 36.19
N ASN A 346 -56.51 50.36 35.79
CA ASN A 346 -56.04 48.99 35.52
C ASN A 346 -56.12 48.08 36.77
N ASP A 347 -56.98 47.06 36.72
CA ASP A 347 -57.09 45.97 37.70
C ASP A 347 -56.14 44.81 37.38
N ALA A 348 -56.54 43.58 37.08
CA ALA A 348 -55.59 42.52 36.76
C ALA A 348 -56.20 41.50 35.80
N PRO A 349 -55.40 40.90 34.90
CA PRO A 349 -55.91 39.90 33.97
C PRO A 349 -56.56 38.74 34.73
N VAL A 350 -57.62 38.15 34.18
CA VAL A 350 -58.31 37.00 34.73
C VAL A 350 -58.34 35.84 33.73
N SER A 351 -58.18 34.61 34.22
CA SER A 351 -58.40 33.44 33.37
C SER A 351 -59.89 33.11 33.32
N THR A 352 -60.43 33.02 32.11
CA THR A 352 -61.87 32.89 31.82
C THR A 352 -62.34 31.43 31.77
N GLY A 353 -61.41 30.47 31.63
CA GLY A 353 -61.72 29.05 31.46
C GLY A 353 -60.56 28.11 31.80
N PHE A 354 -60.76 26.83 31.51
CA PHE A 354 -59.69 25.82 31.52
C PHE A 354 -59.24 25.55 30.09
N ILE A 355 -57.94 25.35 29.90
CA ILE A 355 -57.36 24.87 28.64
C ILE A 355 -57.35 23.33 28.70
N ASP A 356 -57.97 22.67 27.72
CA ASP A 356 -57.98 21.21 27.59
C ASP A 356 -56.59 20.66 27.18
N ASP A 357 -56.34 19.37 27.43
CA ASP A 357 -55.11 18.69 26.97
C ASP A 357 -55.04 18.69 25.42
N LEU A 358 -53.84 18.90 24.88
CA LEU A 358 -53.60 19.06 23.43
C LEU A 358 -53.06 17.76 22.82
N GLU A 359 -53.56 17.39 21.64
CA GLU A 359 -53.16 16.17 20.93
C GLU A 359 -52.90 16.45 19.44
N TRP A 360 -51.75 16.03 18.91
CA TRP A 360 -51.41 16.14 17.49
C TRP A 360 -50.48 15.02 17.03
N TYR A 361 -50.24 14.89 15.72
CA TYR A 361 -49.35 13.89 15.15
C TYR A 361 -47.93 14.42 14.98
N GLU A 362 -46.92 13.56 15.12
CA GLU A 362 -45.54 13.92 14.73
C GLU A 362 -45.47 14.40 13.26
N HIS A 363 -44.45 15.21 12.96
CA HIS A 363 -44.31 16.00 11.72
C HIS A 363 -45.40 17.06 11.48
N THR A 364 -46.39 17.21 12.37
CA THR A 364 -47.35 18.34 12.36
C THR A 364 -47.12 19.28 13.54
N ASN A 365 -47.58 20.52 13.41
CA ASN A 365 -47.51 21.54 14.46
C ASN A 365 -48.92 21.77 15.03
N TYR A 366 -49.02 22.02 16.34
CA TYR A 366 -50.28 22.37 16.98
C TYR A 366 -50.27 23.83 17.43
N THR A 367 -51.28 24.61 17.03
CA THR A 367 -51.40 26.03 17.38
C THR A 367 -52.61 26.26 18.28
N LEU A 368 -52.40 26.96 19.40
CA LEU A 368 -53.41 27.36 20.37
C LEU A 368 -53.39 28.89 20.54
N ASP A 369 -54.55 29.54 20.43
CA ASP A 369 -54.70 30.93 20.82
C ASP A 369 -55.06 31.02 22.31
N LEU A 370 -54.27 31.77 23.08
CA LEU A 370 -54.48 31.94 24.53
C LEU A 370 -55.46 33.08 24.87
N SER A 371 -55.82 33.93 23.90
CA SER A 371 -56.80 35.01 24.12
C SER A 371 -58.22 34.50 24.40
N ASP A 372 -58.54 33.27 23.97
CA ASP A 372 -59.80 32.59 24.33
C ASP A 372 -59.91 32.23 25.82
N TYR A 373 -58.79 32.26 26.58
CA TYR A 373 -58.69 31.70 27.95
C TYR A 373 -58.24 32.72 29.02
N PHE A 374 -57.90 33.94 28.60
CA PHE A 374 -57.59 35.06 29.47
C PHE A 374 -58.24 36.34 28.92
N GLU A 375 -58.85 37.10 29.82
CA GLU A 375 -59.50 38.39 29.52
C GLU A 375 -58.99 39.39 30.55
N ASP A 376 -58.79 40.64 30.12
CA ASP A 376 -58.52 41.73 31.04
C ASP A 376 -59.83 42.51 31.30
N PRO A 377 -60.20 42.83 32.56
CA PRO A 377 -61.42 43.57 32.83
C PRO A 377 -61.47 44.95 32.17
N GLU A 378 -60.35 45.66 32.08
CA GLU A 378 -60.26 46.96 31.40
C GLU A 378 -59.96 46.80 29.90
N ASN A 379 -59.86 45.55 29.42
CA ASN A 379 -59.50 45.16 28.06
C ASN A 379 -58.09 45.63 27.67
N ASP A 380 -57.18 45.74 28.66
CA ASP A 380 -55.77 46.09 28.44
C ASP A 380 -55.02 45.01 27.62
N PRO A 381 -54.00 45.38 26.81
CA PRO A 381 -53.27 44.43 25.98
C PRO A 381 -52.51 43.36 26.78
N LEU A 382 -52.90 42.10 26.63
CA LEU A 382 -52.29 40.98 27.33
C LEU A 382 -51.03 40.42 26.64
N PHE A 383 -49.96 40.28 27.41
CA PHE A 383 -48.75 39.55 27.08
C PHE A 383 -48.82 38.12 27.62
N TYR A 384 -48.65 37.14 26.72
CA TYR A 384 -48.76 35.71 27.03
C TYR A 384 -47.37 35.06 27.16
N GLY A 385 -47.30 33.93 27.84
CA GLY A 385 -46.09 33.12 27.89
C GLY A 385 -46.21 31.86 28.73
N ILE A 386 -45.13 31.09 28.78
CA ILE A 386 -45.00 29.91 29.65
C ILE A 386 -44.60 30.35 31.06
N ASN A 387 -45.38 29.94 32.05
CA ASN A 387 -45.10 30.13 33.48
C ASN A 387 -44.26 28.98 34.03
N LEU A 388 -44.61 27.74 33.66
CA LEU A 388 -43.92 26.49 34.04
C LEU A 388 -44.04 25.48 32.89
N THR A 389 -43.00 24.68 32.70
CA THR A 389 -42.94 23.58 31.72
C THR A 389 -42.05 22.47 32.29
N SER A 390 -42.04 21.30 31.68
CA SER A 390 -41.03 20.29 31.98
C SER A 390 -39.62 20.70 31.50
N ASN A 391 -38.62 19.90 31.83
CA ASN A 391 -37.24 20.07 31.34
C ASN A 391 -36.97 19.33 30.01
N ASP A 392 -37.99 18.77 29.37
CA ASP A 392 -37.81 18.09 28.09
C ASP A 392 -37.47 19.11 26.98
N LYS A 393 -36.61 18.71 26.04
CA LYS A 393 -36.15 19.54 24.91
C LYS A 393 -36.79 19.12 23.58
N ASN A 394 -37.64 18.10 23.60
CA ASN A 394 -38.25 17.54 22.40
C ASN A 394 -39.49 18.30 21.91
N ILE A 395 -40.09 19.16 22.73
CA ILE A 395 -41.16 20.07 22.31
C ILE A 395 -40.68 21.52 22.44
N THR A 396 -40.78 22.28 21.35
CA THR A 396 -40.50 23.72 21.30
C THR A 396 -41.79 24.50 21.08
N ALA A 397 -42.03 25.48 21.95
CA ALA A 397 -43.19 26.37 21.89
C ALA A 397 -42.74 27.76 21.42
N ASP A 398 -43.27 28.21 20.28
CA ASP A 398 -43.04 29.55 19.74
C ASP A 398 -44.28 30.43 19.89
N PHE A 399 -44.10 31.69 20.28
CA PHE A 399 -45.19 32.62 20.59
C PHE A 399 -45.25 33.76 19.59
N ASN A 400 -46.37 33.88 18.88
CA ASN A 400 -46.68 35.01 18.02
C ASN A 400 -47.95 35.71 18.54
N GLY A 401 -47.77 36.76 19.36
CA GLY A 401 -48.86 37.43 20.05
C GLY A 401 -49.52 36.53 21.11
N SER A 402 -50.82 36.33 21.02
CA SER A 402 -51.59 35.41 21.86
C SER A 402 -51.49 33.95 21.41
N SER A 403 -51.02 33.69 20.19
CA SER A 403 -50.95 32.36 19.61
C SER A 403 -49.63 31.67 19.93
N VAL A 404 -49.70 30.49 20.54
CA VAL A 404 -48.55 29.59 20.75
C VAL A 404 -48.61 28.43 19.76
N THR A 405 -47.50 28.18 19.06
CA THR A 405 -47.34 27.02 18.17
C THR A 405 -46.33 26.05 18.75
N PHE A 406 -46.78 24.82 18.96
CA PHE A 406 -45.96 23.69 19.36
C PHE A 406 -45.38 22.98 18.15
N THR A 407 -44.08 22.72 18.24
CA THR A 407 -43.25 22.02 17.27
C THR A 407 -42.49 20.94 18.01
N THR A 408 -42.19 19.82 17.36
CA THR A 408 -41.44 18.71 17.97
C THR A 408 -40.08 18.55 17.30
N THR A 409 -39.15 17.91 18.00
CA THR A 409 -38.02 17.26 17.32
C THR A 409 -38.57 16.25 16.30
N LYS A 410 -37.85 16.10 15.17
CA LYS A 410 -38.25 15.21 14.09
C LYS A 410 -38.33 13.77 14.62
N ASP A 411 -39.39 13.05 14.25
CA ASP A 411 -39.63 11.64 14.61
C ASP A 411 -39.76 11.41 16.13
N TRP A 412 -40.27 12.42 16.87
CA TRP A 412 -40.55 12.32 18.31
C TRP A 412 -42.06 12.27 18.58
N PHE A 413 -42.46 11.25 19.33
CA PHE A 413 -43.80 11.07 19.89
C PHE A 413 -43.72 10.83 21.41
N GLY A 414 -44.73 11.26 22.17
CA GLY A 414 -44.68 11.23 23.64
C GLY A 414 -45.72 12.10 24.34
N GLU A 415 -45.57 12.23 25.66
CA GLU A 415 -46.40 13.09 26.52
C GLU A 415 -45.52 14.06 27.32
N ASP A 416 -45.90 15.34 27.35
CA ASP A 416 -45.29 16.39 28.17
C ASP A 416 -46.36 17.33 28.79
N TRP A 417 -45.99 18.39 29.50
CA TRP A 417 -46.94 19.35 30.09
C TRP A 417 -46.43 20.79 30.21
N VAL A 418 -47.37 21.74 30.18
CA VAL A 418 -47.11 23.19 30.25
C VAL A 418 -48.18 23.95 31.05
N VAL A 419 -47.80 25.06 31.67
CA VAL A 419 -48.69 26.04 32.32
C VAL A 419 -48.41 27.43 31.73
N PHE A 420 -49.44 28.11 31.25
CA PHE A 420 -49.34 29.45 30.65
C PHE A 420 -49.66 30.57 31.66
N TYR A 421 -49.29 31.79 31.31
CA TYR A 421 -49.74 33.02 31.97
C TYR A 421 -50.15 34.09 30.95
N ALA A 422 -50.95 35.05 31.41
CA ALA A 422 -51.23 36.32 30.75
C ALA A 422 -50.92 37.49 31.71
N SER A 423 -50.54 38.65 31.16
CA SER A 423 -50.08 39.83 31.90
C SER A 423 -50.41 41.12 31.15
N ASP A 424 -50.99 42.10 31.85
CA ASP A 424 -51.13 43.52 31.46
C ASP A 424 -49.78 44.28 31.43
N GLY A 425 -48.71 43.65 31.91
CA GLY A 425 -47.39 44.26 32.10
C GLY A 425 -47.05 44.62 33.55
N GLU A 426 -48.04 44.69 34.47
CA GLU A 426 -47.82 44.95 35.89
C GLU A 426 -48.18 43.76 36.81
N LYS A 427 -49.22 43.01 36.45
CA LYS A 427 -49.85 41.92 37.20
C LYS A 427 -50.03 40.69 36.27
N LYS A 428 -50.40 39.53 36.83
CA LYS A 428 -50.43 38.24 36.09
C LYS A 428 -51.54 37.30 36.54
N ALA A 429 -52.17 36.65 35.56
CA ALA A 429 -52.97 35.43 35.74
C ALA A 429 -52.24 34.20 35.19
N VAL A 430 -52.55 33.01 35.72
CA VAL A 430 -51.97 31.73 35.27
C VAL A 430 -53.08 30.72 34.96
N SER A 431 -52.84 29.84 33.99
CA SER A 431 -53.78 28.78 33.60
C SER A 431 -53.63 27.52 34.47
N ASN A 432 -54.42 26.48 34.15
CA ASN A 432 -54.18 25.12 34.62
C ASN A 432 -52.93 24.48 33.98
N ASN A 433 -52.57 23.29 34.48
CA ASN A 433 -51.65 22.40 33.79
C ASN A 433 -52.31 21.80 32.55
N VAL A 434 -51.62 21.81 31.43
CA VAL A 434 -52.07 21.34 30.11
C VAL A 434 -51.12 20.25 29.65
N THR A 435 -51.62 19.04 29.39
CA THR A 435 -50.82 17.94 28.84
C THR A 435 -50.69 18.11 27.33
N LEU A 436 -49.48 17.87 26.81
CA LEU A 436 -49.15 17.88 25.38
C LEU A 436 -48.91 16.43 24.95
N ARG A 437 -49.72 15.89 24.04
CA ARG A 437 -49.61 14.51 23.56
C ARG A 437 -49.30 14.49 22.07
N VAL A 438 -48.14 13.95 21.71
CA VAL A 438 -47.72 13.75 20.32
C VAL A 438 -47.90 12.29 19.98
N LEU A 439 -48.77 12.03 19.00
CA LEU A 439 -49.08 10.71 18.46
C LEU A 439 -48.08 10.34 17.36
N SER A 440 -47.70 9.08 17.30
CA SER A 440 -46.84 8.58 16.23
C SER A 440 -47.57 8.48 14.88
N VAL A 441 -46.81 8.52 13.80
CA VAL A 441 -47.24 8.24 12.42
C VAL A 441 -46.50 7.01 11.91
N GLU A 442 -47.17 6.17 11.11
CA GLU A 442 -46.54 5.00 10.47
C GLU A 442 -45.53 5.45 9.40
N ASP A 443 -44.25 5.15 9.60
CA ASP A 443 -43.14 5.50 8.71
C ASP A 443 -42.75 4.33 7.78
N TYR A 444 -41.79 4.58 6.89
CA TYR A 444 -41.16 3.54 6.06
C TYR A 444 -39.85 3.06 6.72
N PRO A 445 -39.48 1.77 6.59
CA PRO A 445 -38.18 1.28 6.99
C PRO A 445 -37.07 2.04 6.26
N ILE A 446 -36.08 2.54 6.99
CA ILE A 446 -34.94 3.28 6.43
C ILE A 446 -33.70 2.39 6.35
N TYR A 447 -32.72 2.79 5.52
CA TYR A 447 -31.49 2.04 5.35
C TYR A 447 -30.22 2.90 5.35
N SER A 448 -29.10 2.30 5.76
CA SER A 448 -27.74 2.81 5.69
C SER A 448 -26.94 2.08 4.61
N ILE A 449 -25.99 2.77 3.99
CA ILE A 449 -25.21 2.23 2.85
C ILE A 449 -24.45 0.97 3.26
N ILE A 450 -24.68 -0.12 2.54
CA ILE A 450 -23.85 -1.33 2.56
C ILE A 450 -22.67 -1.08 1.60
N ASN A 451 -21.45 -1.06 2.14
CA ASN A 451 -20.22 -0.92 1.35
C ASN A 451 -19.92 -2.19 0.54
N ASN A 452 -19.17 -2.06 -0.55
CA ASN A 452 -18.67 -3.21 -1.32
C ASN A 452 -17.92 -4.20 -0.44
N GLN A 453 -18.13 -5.48 -0.69
CA GLN A 453 -17.64 -6.59 0.12
C GLN A 453 -16.59 -7.38 -0.64
N THR A 454 -15.66 -7.98 0.07
CA THR A 454 -14.66 -8.89 -0.50
C THR A 454 -14.63 -10.18 0.30
N ILE A 455 -14.69 -11.31 -0.40
CA ILE A 455 -14.50 -12.65 0.16
C ILE A 455 -13.54 -13.45 -0.71
N ASN A 456 -13.14 -14.60 -0.19
CA ASN A 456 -12.39 -15.62 -0.91
C ASN A 456 -13.36 -16.76 -1.29
N GLU A 457 -13.13 -17.46 -2.40
CA GLU A 457 -14.11 -18.44 -2.93
C GLU A 457 -14.40 -19.65 -2.03
N ASP A 458 -13.47 -20.03 -1.15
CA ASP A 458 -13.70 -21.06 -0.12
C ASP A 458 -14.46 -20.56 1.12
N ASN A 459 -14.69 -19.24 1.23
CA ASN A 459 -15.28 -18.59 2.40
C ASN A 459 -16.71 -18.10 2.14
N ASN A 460 -17.46 -17.93 3.23
CA ASN A 460 -18.83 -17.41 3.20
C ASN A 460 -18.88 -16.03 3.83
N LEU A 461 -19.53 -15.06 3.18
CA LEU A 461 -19.86 -13.80 3.83
C LEU A 461 -21.11 -13.97 4.69
N THR A 462 -21.16 -13.27 5.81
CA THR A 462 -22.33 -13.19 6.68
C THR A 462 -22.59 -11.74 7.03
N LEU A 463 -23.72 -11.19 6.58
CA LEU A 463 -24.14 -9.81 6.84
C LEU A 463 -25.31 -9.81 7.82
N ASN A 464 -25.23 -8.98 8.86
CA ASN A 464 -26.36 -8.72 9.75
C ASN A 464 -27.16 -7.52 9.22
N LEU A 465 -28.27 -7.79 8.56
CA LEU A 465 -29.10 -6.78 7.90
C LEU A 465 -29.72 -5.78 8.89
N SER A 466 -29.91 -6.14 10.17
CA SER A 466 -30.40 -5.18 11.18
C SER A 466 -29.36 -4.15 11.64
N GLN A 467 -28.16 -4.15 11.07
CA GLN A 467 -27.20 -3.03 11.18
C GLN A 467 -27.41 -1.99 10.07
N TYR A 468 -28.06 -2.38 8.97
CA TYR A 468 -28.20 -1.57 7.77
C TYR A 468 -29.64 -1.12 7.52
N PHE A 469 -30.62 -1.74 8.17
CA PHE A 469 -32.04 -1.41 8.05
C PHE A 469 -32.67 -1.28 9.43
N HIS A 470 -33.42 -0.21 9.65
CA HIS A 470 -34.13 0.09 10.89
C HIS A 470 -35.47 0.75 10.56
N ASP A 471 -36.43 0.56 11.44
CA ASP A 471 -37.77 1.11 11.34
C ASP A 471 -37.98 2.15 12.47
N PRO A 472 -38.35 3.41 12.18
CA PRO A 472 -38.53 4.45 13.20
C PRO A 472 -39.57 4.11 14.28
N ASN A 473 -40.65 3.39 13.91
CA ASN A 473 -41.69 2.98 14.85
C ASN A 473 -41.29 1.72 15.65
N GLY A 474 -40.25 1.01 15.20
CA GLY A 474 -39.67 -0.16 15.87
C GLY A 474 -40.24 -1.49 15.39
N ASP A 475 -40.84 -1.53 14.19
CA ASP A 475 -41.53 -2.70 13.67
C ASP A 475 -40.60 -3.86 13.24
N LEU A 476 -41.18 -5.06 13.12
CA LEU A 476 -40.46 -6.30 12.85
C LEU A 476 -40.14 -6.49 11.36
N LEU A 477 -38.95 -6.05 10.97
CA LEU A 477 -38.46 -6.11 9.60
C LEU A 477 -38.22 -7.53 9.07
N THR A 478 -38.72 -7.77 7.85
CA THR A 478 -38.51 -8.97 7.03
C THR A 478 -37.66 -8.63 5.80
N TYR A 479 -36.62 -9.42 5.55
CA TYR A 479 -35.62 -9.14 4.51
C TYR A 479 -35.74 -10.06 3.30
N PHE A 480 -35.48 -9.51 2.11
CA PHE A 480 -35.46 -10.24 0.85
C PHE A 480 -34.28 -9.81 -0.04
N VAL A 481 -33.84 -10.70 -0.92
CA VAL A 481 -32.92 -10.33 -2.00
C VAL A 481 -33.73 -9.66 -3.12
N GLU A 482 -33.23 -8.52 -3.60
CA GLU A 482 -33.88 -7.73 -4.66
C GLU A 482 -33.21 -7.96 -6.01
N TYR A 483 -31.90 -7.72 -6.09
CA TYR A 483 -31.18 -7.80 -7.36
C TYR A 483 -30.46 -9.15 -7.52
N GLN A 484 -30.93 -9.97 -8.46
CA GLN A 484 -30.30 -11.24 -8.88
C GLN A 484 -30.10 -11.35 -10.40
N ASN A 485 -30.43 -10.31 -11.18
CA ASN A 485 -30.30 -10.37 -12.64
C ASN A 485 -28.82 -10.35 -13.05
N ASN A 486 -28.33 -11.52 -13.45
CA ASN A 486 -26.94 -11.92 -13.74
C ASN A 486 -26.16 -12.58 -12.60
N ASN A 487 -26.75 -12.78 -11.41
CA ASN A 487 -26.08 -13.49 -10.34
C ASN A 487 -26.29 -15.01 -10.46
N SER A 488 -25.34 -15.67 -11.13
CA SER A 488 -25.34 -17.13 -11.29
C SER A 488 -24.44 -17.84 -10.29
N HIS A 489 -23.53 -17.12 -9.63
CA HIS A 489 -22.45 -17.74 -8.85
C HIS A 489 -22.48 -17.40 -7.35
N LEU A 490 -23.36 -16.54 -6.85
CA LEU A 490 -23.57 -16.37 -5.41
C LEU A 490 -24.92 -16.97 -4.97
N SER A 491 -24.87 -17.87 -4.00
CA SER A 491 -26.04 -18.38 -3.28
C SER A 491 -26.28 -17.55 -2.02
N ILE A 492 -27.45 -16.92 -1.93
CA ILE A 492 -27.83 -16.07 -0.78
C ILE A 492 -28.97 -16.73 0.00
N ILE A 493 -28.76 -16.91 1.31
CA ILE A 493 -29.75 -17.47 2.24
C ILE A 493 -29.95 -16.48 3.39
N ILE A 494 -31.18 -15.98 3.52
CA ILE A 494 -31.59 -15.09 4.61
C ILE A 494 -32.25 -15.94 5.71
N ASN A 495 -31.77 -15.81 6.96
CA ASN A 495 -32.35 -16.43 8.15
C ASN A 495 -32.55 -15.37 9.23
N GLY A 496 -33.79 -14.90 9.41
CA GLY A 496 -34.08 -13.73 10.25
C GLY A 496 -33.28 -12.52 9.75
N ASN A 497 -32.54 -11.88 10.64
CA ASN A 497 -31.76 -10.67 10.33
C ASN A 497 -30.44 -10.96 9.58
N THR A 498 -30.08 -12.22 9.35
CA THR A 498 -28.75 -12.58 8.82
C THR A 498 -28.83 -13.10 7.38
N ALA A 499 -28.13 -12.43 6.47
CA ALA A 499 -27.89 -12.91 5.12
C ALA A 499 -26.54 -13.63 5.05
N LYS A 500 -26.57 -14.93 4.74
CA LYS A 500 -25.36 -15.69 4.38
C LYS A 500 -25.22 -15.71 2.86
N ILE A 501 -24.05 -15.31 2.36
CA ILE A 501 -23.70 -15.31 0.94
C ILE A 501 -22.55 -16.30 0.75
N SER A 502 -22.76 -17.25 -0.16
CA SER A 502 -21.83 -18.34 -0.46
C SER A 502 -21.54 -18.35 -1.95
N PRO A 503 -20.29 -18.18 -2.41
CA PRO A 503 -19.94 -18.35 -3.81
C PRO A 503 -20.11 -19.82 -4.25
N GLU A 504 -20.27 -20.04 -5.55
CA GLU A 504 -20.15 -21.34 -6.17
C GLU A 504 -18.71 -21.85 -5.99
N LYS A 505 -18.56 -23.16 -5.82
CA LYS A 505 -17.24 -23.76 -5.64
C LYS A 505 -16.37 -23.45 -6.87
N ASN A 506 -15.15 -22.95 -6.62
CA ASN A 506 -14.13 -22.68 -7.64
C ASN A 506 -14.58 -21.59 -8.64
N TRP A 507 -15.29 -20.57 -8.12
CA TRP A 507 -15.66 -19.39 -8.88
C TRP A 507 -15.13 -18.12 -8.20
N PHE A 508 -14.35 -17.36 -8.97
CA PHE A 508 -13.87 -16.02 -8.62
C PHE A 508 -14.35 -14.98 -9.64
N GLY A 509 -14.58 -13.76 -9.18
CA GLY A 509 -15.17 -12.69 -9.99
C GLY A 509 -15.79 -11.58 -9.15
N GLU A 510 -16.64 -10.75 -9.76
CA GLU A 510 -17.35 -9.67 -9.07
C GLU A 510 -18.83 -9.65 -9.49
N GLU A 511 -19.69 -9.65 -8.49
CA GLU A 511 -21.14 -9.85 -8.59
C GLU A 511 -21.87 -8.69 -7.88
N MET A 512 -22.97 -8.19 -8.45
CA MET A 512 -23.76 -7.12 -7.83
C MET A 512 -24.90 -7.70 -7.00
N LEU A 513 -25.06 -7.21 -5.78
CA LEU A 513 -26.11 -7.63 -4.84
C LEU A 513 -26.88 -6.41 -4.30
N GLY A 514 -28.16 -6.60 -4.01
CA GLY A 514 -29.02 -5.62 -3.37
C GLY A 514 -30.15 -6.30 -2.59
N PHE A 515 -30.53 -5.72 -1.46
CA PHE A 515 -31.59 -6.22 -0.58
C PHE A 515 -32.78 -5.26 -0.56
N ARG A 516 -33.99 -5.79 -0.35
CA ARG A 516 -35.16 -5.03 0.08
C ARG A 516 -35.61 -5.49 1.46
N VAL A 517 -36.30 -4.61 2.17
CA VAL A 517 -36.84 -4.85 3.51
C VAL A 517 -38.32 -4.45 3.55
N SER A 518 -39.11 -5.08 4.42
CA SER A 518 -40.52 -4.78 4.65
C SER A 518 -40.87 -4.95 6.12
N ASP A 519 -41.62 -4.00 6.69
CA ASP A 519 -42.31 -4.10 7.99
C ASP A 519 -43.55 -5.03 7.93
N GLY A 520 -44.17 -5.15 6.75
CA GLY A 520 -45.39 -5.92 6.50
C GLY A 520 -46.49 -5.15 5.75
N GLU A 521 -46.44 -3.82 5.77
CA GLU A 521 -47.32 -2.89 5.04
C GLU A 521 -46.56 -2.07 3.98
N HIS A 522 -45.30 -1.67 4.25
CA HIS A 522 -44.42 -0.94 3.34
C HIS A 522 -43.17 -1.75 2.94
N GLU A 523 -42.47 -1.31 1.89
CA GLU A 523 -41.21 -1.89 1.43
C GLU A 523 -40.18 -0.80 1.07
N THR A 524 -38.92 -1.01 1.46
CA THR A 524 -37.78 -0.16 1.10
C THR A 524 -36.69 -0.99 0.43
N ILE A 525 -36.15 -0.47 -0.68
CA ILE A 525 -35.02 -1.07 -1.42
C ILE A 525 -33.73 -0.37 -0.99
N GLY A 526 -32.75 -1.15 -0.54
CA GLY A 526 -31.41 -0.66 -0.16
C GLY A 526 -30.52 -0.37 -1.37
N ASN A 527 -29.29 0.07 -1.13
CA ASN A 527 -28.32 0.27 -2.20
C ASN A 527 -27.85 -1.07 -2.80
N ASN A 528 -27.46 -1.02 -4.07
CA ASN A 528 -26.65 -2.08 -4.67
C ASN A 528 -25.19 -1.91 -4.25
N PHE A 529 -24.50 -3.03 -4.03
CA PHE A 529 -23.07 -3.08 -3.73
C PHE A 529 -22.44 -4.28 -4.45
N SER A 530 -21.13 -4.23 -4.71
CA SER A 530 -20.42 -5.36 -5.30
C SER A 530 -19.90 -6.32 -4.23
N VAL A 531 -19.94 -7.61 -4.55
CA VAL A 531 -19.26 -8.68 -3.81
C VAL A 531 -18.17 -9.20 -4.73
N LYS A 532 -16.92 -8.86 -4.39
CA LYS A 532 -15.74 -9.41 -5.08
C LYS A 532 -15.33 -10.73 -4.42
N VAL A 533 -15.27 -11.78 -5.21
CA VAL A 533 -14.73 -13.07 -4.80
C VAL A 533 -13.31 -13.18 -5.37
N ASN A 534 -12.33 -13.16 -4.47
CA ASN A 534 -10.94 -13.41 -4.82
C ASN A 534 -10.71 -14.92 -5.02
N PRO A 535 -9.86 -15.31 -5.99
CA PRO A 535 -9.41 -16.68 -6.10
C PRO A 535 -8.59 -17.10 -4.86
N VAL A 536 -8.62 -18.38 -4.55
CA VAL A 536 -7.74 -19.05 -3.57
C VAL A 536 -7.08 -20.21 -4.28
N ASN A 537 -5.76 -20.15 -4.45
CA ASN A 537 -5.00 -21.12 -5.23
C ASN A 537 -5.32 -22.57 -4.80
N ASP A 538 -5.97 -23.30 -5.70
CA ASP A 538 -6.40 -24.67 -5.49
C ASP A 538 -5.19 -25.63 -5.69
N LYS A 539 -5.43 -26.94 -5.81
CA LYS A 539 -4.36 -27.88 -6.24
C LYS A 539 -4.59 -28.37 -7.66
N PRO A 540 -3.55 -28.43 -8.50
CA PRO A 540 -3.70 -28.85 -9.88
C PRO A 540 -4.17 -30.31 -10.01
N VAL A 541 -5.14 -30.54 -10.88
CA VAL A 541 -5.77 -31.84 -11.12
C VAL A 541 -5.04 -32.56 -12.26
N LEU A 542 -4.40 -33.68 -11.92
CA LEU A 542 -3.66 -34.51 -12.88
C LEU A 542 -4.50 -35.72 -13.34
N ASN A 543 -4.78 -35.79 -14.64
CA ASN A 543 -5.48 -36.89 -15.30
C ASN A 543 -4.51 -37.75 -16.12
N ILE A 544 -4.60 -39.08 -16.00
CA ILE A 544 -3.73 -40.04 -16.71
C ILE A 544 -4.57 -41.19 -17.25
N THR A 545 -4.52 -41.45 -18.56
CA THR A 545 -5.39 -42.43 -19.23
C THR A 545 -5.08 -43.88 -18.84
N ASN A 546 -3.80 -44.25 -18.71
CA ASN A 546 -3.38 -45.59 -18.27
C ASN A 546 -2.17 -45.52 -17.32
N LYS A 547 -2.27 -46.19 -16.17
CA LYS A 547 -1.25 -46.23 -15.10
C LYS A 547 -0.43 -47.52 -15.05
N ASN A 548 -0.78 -48.53 -15.86
CA ASN A 548 -0.05 -49.81 -15.94
C ASN A 548 0.07 -50.23 -17.41
N ILE A 549 1.28 -50.16 -17.96
CA ILE A 549 1.54 -50.42 -19.37
C ILE A 549 2.57 -51.54 -19.49
N LEU A 550 2.32 -52.47 -20.41
CA LEU A 550 3.19 -53.60 -20.73
C LEU A 550 3.54 -53.51 -22.21
N ILE A 551 4.83 -53.56 -22.53
CA ILE A 551 5.35 -53.30 -23.88
C ILE A 551 6.55 -54.21 -24.19
N VAL A 552 6.78 -54.54 -25.46
CA VAL A 552 7.94 -55.32 -25.90
C VAL A 552 9.10 -54.38 -26.24
N ALA A 553 10.32 -54.75 -25.84
CA ALA A 553 11.53 -53.97 -26.14
C ALA A 553 11.72 -53.79 -27.66
N GLY A 554 11.66 -52.55 -28.12
CA GLY A 554 11.67 -52.16 -29.54
C GLY A 554 10.39 -51.45 -30.00
N GLU A 555 9.32 -51.49 -29.22
CA GLU A 555 8.08 -50.75 -29.48
C GLU A 555 8.11 -49.33 -28.86
N GLU A 556 7.26 -48.44 -29.39
CA GLU A 556 7.10 -47.06 -28.90
C GLU A 556 5.90 -46.93 -27.95
N ILE A 557 6.05 -46.11 -26.90
CA ILE A 557 5.01 -45.81 -25.91
C ILE A 557 4.82 -44.29 -25.78
N GLN A 558 3.57 -43.88 -25.61
CA GLN A 558 3.19 -42.52 -25.23
C GLN A 558 2.30 -42.58 -23.98
N ILE A 559 2.66 -41.82 -22.95
CA ILE A 559 1.81 -41.58 -21.78
C ILE A 559 0.88 -40.41 -22.11
N GLU A 560 -0.41 -40.67 -22.19
CA GLU A 560 -1.43 -39.60 -22.23
C GLU A 560 -1.74 -39.13 -20.81
N ALA A 561 -1.28 -37.92 -20.49
CA ALA A 561 -1.64 -37.20 -19.28
C ALA A 561 -1.96 -35.73 -19.59
N SER A 562 -2.90 -35.16 -18.85
CA SER A 562 -3.21 -33.73 -18.86
C SER A 562 -3.31 -33.20 -17.42
N ALA A 563 -2.97 -31.93 -17.24
CA ALA A 563 -3.13 -31.22 -15.99
C ALA A 563 -3.98 -29.97 -16.22
N GLU A 564 -4.97 -29.79 -15.36
CA GLU A 564 -5.81 -28.59 -15.33
C GLU A 564 -5.87 -28.08 -13.90
N ASP A 565 -5.77 -26.77 -13.77
CA ASP A 565 -5.84 -26.00 -12.55
C ASP A 565 -6.92 -24.92 -12.72
N VAL A 566 -7.49 -24.46 -11.61
CA VAL A 566 -8.67 -23.59 -11.62
C VAL A 566 -8.26 -22.15 -11.90
N GLU A 567 -7.12 -21.72 -11.37
CA GLU A 567 -6.59 -20.37 -11.51
C GLU A 567 -5.68 -20.27 -12.75
N ASP A 568 -4.77 -21.24 -12.91
CA ASP A 568 -3.77 -21.23 -13.99
C ASP A 568 -4.25 -21.89 -15.30
N GLY A 569 -5.36 -22.64 -15.27
CA GLY A 569 -5.91 -23.34 -16.44
C GLY A 569 -5.09 -24.57 -16.84
N VAL A 570 -4.80 -24.75 -18.13
CA VAL A 570 -4.10 -25.95 -18.62
C VAL A 570 -2.60 -25.86 -18.26
N LEU A 571 -2.15 -26.76 -17.39
CA LEU A 571 -0.76 -26.80 -16.93
C LEU A 571 0.11 -27.76 -17.74
N ASN A 572 1.42 -27.50 -17.71
CA ASN A 572 2.42 -28.40 -18.25
C ASN A 572 2.58 -29.64 -17.34
N VAL A 573 2.72 -30.80 -17.97
CA VAL A 573 3.00 -32.08 -17.30
C VAL A 573 4.46 -32.46 -17.53
N ASN A 574 5.15 -32.81 -16.45
CA ASN A 574 6.53 -33.26 -16.44
C ASN A 574 6.61 -34.77 -16.16
N TYR A 575 7.51 -35.44 -16.86
CA TYR A 575 7.76 -36.88 -16.76
C TYR A 575 9.19 -37.13 -16.27
N THR A 576 9.39 -38.19 -15.49
CA THR A 576 10.75 -38.68 -15.20
C THR A 576 11.26 -39.61 -16.29
N SER A 577 12.57 -39.55 -16.53
CA SER A 577 13.32 -40.52 -17.36
C SER A 577 12.96 -41.98 -17.02
N PRO A 578 12.91 -42.93 -17.99
CA PRO A 578 13.34 -42.82 -19.40
C PRO A 578 12.43 -42.05 -20.36
N VAL A 579 11.23 -41.66 -19.93
CA VAL A 579 10.26 -40.94 -20.76
C VAL A 579 10.70 -39.49 -21.00
N ASP A 580 10.43 -38.95 -22.20
CA ASP A 580 10.75 -37.59 -22.59
C ASP A 580 9.74 -36.55 -22.05
N PHE A 581 9.99 -35.26 -22.32
CA PHE A 581 9.15 -34.17 -21.85
C PHE A 581 7.74 -34.13 -22.48
N ASN A 582 7.48 -34.91 -23.53
CA ASN A 582 6.18 -35.03 -24.19
C ASN A 582 5.42 -36.30 -23.76
N GLY A 583 5.98 -37.10 -22.85
CA GLY A 583 5.40 -38.37 -22.45
C GLY A 583 5.76 -39.56 -23.35
N TYR A 584 6.70 -39.41 -24.29
CA TYR A 584 7.09 -40.47 -25.23
C TYR A 584 8.36 -41.22 -24.80
N TRP A 585 8.42 -42.50 -25.14
CA TRP A 585 9.63 -43.32 -25.06
C TRP A 585 9.63 -44.35 -26.21
N ALA A 586 10.69 -44.35 -27.02
CA ALA A 586 10.97 -45.43 -27.95
C ALA A 586 11.87 -46.45 -27.23
N THR A 587 11.32 -47.59 -26.84
CA THR A 587 12.07 -48.62 -26.11
C THR A 587 13.08 -49.31 -27.04
N GLN A 588 14.19 -49.78 -26.49
CA GLN A 588 15.23 -50.49 -27.24
C GLN A 588 15.52 -51.87 -26.63
N ARG A 589 16.08 -52.80 -27.43
CA ARG A 589 16.60 -54.08 -26.91
C ARG A 589 17.65 -53.80 -25.85
N GLY A 590 17.42 -54.27 -24.62
CA GLY A 590 18.21 -53.93 -23.43
C GLY A 590 17.48 -53.06 -22.39
N ASP A 591 16.37 -52.41 -22.74
CA ASP A 591 15.51 -51.64 -21.81
C ASP A 591 14.56 -52.55 -21.00
N GLU A 592 14.87 -53.83 -20.83
CA GLU A 592 13.98 -54.80 -20.19
C GLU A 592 13.93 -54.60 -18.66
N GLY A 593 12.73 -54.42 -18.10
CA GLY A 593 12.54 -54.19 -16.68
C GLY A 593 11.23 -53.49 -16.31
N SER A 594 11.06 -53.21 -15.02
CA SER A 594 9.90 -52.48 -14.48
C SER A 594 10.30 -51.06 -14.10
N TYR A 595 9.69 -50.07 -14.75
CA TYR A 595 9.95 -48.64 -14.62
C TYR A 595 8.77 -47.96 -13.93
N LYS A 596 9.07 -46.96 -13.10
CA LYS A 596 8.09 -46.11 -12.44
C LYS A 596 8.28 -44.68 -12.91
N ILE A 597 7.40 -44.23 -13.79
CA ILE A 597 7.41 -42.87 -14.31
C ILE A 597 6.59 -42.02 -13.34
N ASN A 598 7.24 -41.09 -12.66
CA ASN A 598 6.55 -40.06 -11.92
C ASN A 598 6.06 -39.01 -12.94
N VAL A 599 4.75 -38.88 -13.04
CA VAL A 599 4.06 -37.87 -13.83
C VAL A 599 3.66 -36.78 -12.86
N SER A 600 4.08 -35.55 -13.10
CA SER A 600 3.91 -34.45 -12.14
C SER A 600 3.59 -33.14 -12.82
N THR A 601 2.82 -32.30 -12.15
CA THR A 601 2.53 -30.92 -12.57
C THR A 601 2.69 -29.99 -11.38
N LYS A 602 2.90 -28.70 -11.67
CA LYS A 602 3.03 -27.64 -10.69
C LYS A 602 2.39 -26.38 -11.27
N ASP A 603 1.60 -25.70 -10.44
CA ASP A 603 1.06 -24.38 -10.70
C ASP A 603 2.16 -23.29 -10.63
N SER A 604 1.75 -22.03 -10.78
CA SER A 604 2.58 -20.85 -10.68
C SER A 604 2.99 -20.50 -9.23
N GLU A 605 2.15 -20.79 -8.24
CA GLU A 605 2.38 -20.38 -6.84
C GLU A 605 3.23 -21.35 -6.01
N GLY A 606 3.12 -22.67 -6.21
CA GLY A 606 3.81 -23.63 -5.35
C GLY A 606 3.29 -25.06 -5.35
N TYR A 607 1.98 -25.28 -5.54
CA TYR A 607 1.38 -26.58 -5.34
C TYR A 607 1.66 -27.52 -6.50
N SER A 608 1.85 -28.78 -6.14
CA SER A 608 2.16 -29.84 -7.08
C SER A 608 1.27 -31.04 -6.88
N SER A 609 0.99 -31.70 -8.00
CA SER A 609 0.22 -32.93 -8.07
C SER A 609 1.03 -33.94 -8.85
N SER A 610 1.08 -35.19 -8.36
CA SER A 610 1.91 -36.23 -8.95
C SER A 610 1.32 -37.63 -8.76
N ASP A 611 1.59 -38.50 -9.73
CA ASP A 611 1.13 -39.88 -9.73
C ASP A 611 2.11 -40.75 -10.54
N ILE A 612 2.02 -42.08 -10.39
CA ILE A 612 2.99 -43.03 -10.94
C ILE A 612 2.35 -43.88 -12.04
N VAL A 613 2.97 -43.87 -13.22
CA VAL A 613 2.72 -44.84 -14.29
C VAL A 613 3.78 -45.95 -14.17
N ASN A 614 3.32 -47.19 -14.00
CA ASN A 614 4.19 -48.37 -14.04
C ASN A 614 4.28 -48.87 -15.49
N ILE A 615 5.49 -48.91 -16.05
CA ILE A 615 5.77 -49.50 -17.36
C ILE A 615 6.60 -50.76 -17.15
N ASN A 616 6.18 -51.88 -17.73
CA ASN A 616 6.97 -53.11 -17.75
C ASN A 616 7.39 -53.45 -19.17
N VAL A 617 8.69 -53.43 -19.43
CA VAL A 617 9.28 -53.76 -20.73
C VAL A 617 9.77 -55.21 -20.70
N ILE A 618 9.33 -56.02 -21.64
CA ILE A 618 9.72 -57.45 -21.76
C ILE A 618 10.61 -57.69 -23.00
N SER A 619 11.42 -58.74 -22.97
CA SER A 619 12.28 -59.08 -24.10
C SER A 619 11.46 -59.52 -25.32
N GLU A 620 11.90 -59.13 -26.52
CA GLU A 620 11.41 -59.68 -27.78
C GLU A 620 11.95 -61.13 -27.95
N ILE A 621 11.04 -62.10 -27.97
CA ILE A 621 11.33 -63.53 -28.19
C ILE A 621 10.89 -63.91 -29.60
N LEU A 622 11.73 -64.62 -30.34
CA LEU A 622 11.48 -65.04 -31.73
C LEU A 622 11.61 -66.57 -31.87
N ILE A 623 10.97 -67.14 -32.88
CA ILE A 623 11.16 -68.53 -33.32
C ILE A 623 12.48 -68.61 -34.08
N ASN A 624 13.45 -69.41 -33.62
CA ASN A 624 14.84 -69.37 -34.09
C ASN A 624 15.20 -70.46 -35.10
N GLU A 625 14.89 -71.71 -34.77
CA GLU A 625 15.19 -72.92 -35.55
C GLU A 625 14.07 -73.95 -35.27
N PHE A 626 13.62 -74.68 -36.29
CA PHE A 626 12.65 -75.77 -36.10
C PHE A 626 12.84 -76.90 -37.12
N VAL A 627 12.29 -78.07 -36.77
CA VAL A 627 12.26 -79.27 -37.62
C VAL A 627 10.81 -79.76 -37.76
N SER A 628 10.36 -79.94 -39.00
CA SER A 628 8.96 -80.27 -39.35
C SER A 628 8.76 -81.61 -40.06
N ASP A 629 9.80 -82.25 -40.61
CA ASP A 629 9.69 -83.55 -41.32
C ASP A 629 10.60 -84.62 -40.69
N SER A 630 10.37 -84.94 -39.40
CA SER A 630 11.12 -85.99 -38.69
C SER A 630 10.32 -86.65 -37.56
N ASP A 631 10.77 -87.81 -37.07
CA ASP A 631 10.20 -88.51 -35.91
C ASP A 631 10.42 -87.74 -34.56
N ASP A 632 11.19 -86.64 -34.55
CA ASP A 632 11.53 -85.80 -33.40
C ASP A 632 11.34 -84.31 -33.76
N GLU A 633 10.08 -83.86 -33.87
CA GLU A 633 9.70 -82.46 -34.14
C GLU A 633 9.99 -81.55 -32.92
N TRP A 634 10.61 -80.39 -33.15
CA TRP A 634 10.87 -79.39 -32.12
C TRP A 634 10.91 -77.98 -32.68
N ILE A 635 10.62 -77.01 -31.81
CA ILE A 635 10.65 -75.57 -32.11
C ILE A 635 11.58 -74.91 -31.09
N GLU A 636 12.65 -74.28 -31.54
CA GLU A 636 13.50 -73.46 -30.68
C GLU A 636 13.07 -72.00 -30.73
N LEU A 637 12.95 -71.40 -29.54
CA LEU A 637 12.77 -69.97 -29.35
C LEU A 637 14.10 -69.34 -28.95
N TYR A 638 14.35 -68.11 -29.38
CA TYR A 638 15.53 -67.32 -29.01
C TYR A 638 15.13 -65.99 -28.38
N ASN A 639 15.76 -65.67 -27.26
CA ASN A 639 15.59 -64.39 -26.59
C ASN A 639 16.56 -63.36 -27.19
N THR A 640 16.02 -62.37 -27.90
CA THR A 640 16.85 -61.34 -28.52
C THR A 640 17.36 -60.28 -27.53
N GLY A 641 16.80 -60.22 -26.32
CA GLY A 641 17.22 -59.35 -25.22
C GLY A 641 18.50 -59.83 -24.54
N ASN A 642 19.03 -58.99 -23.63
CA ASN A 642 20.23 -59.33 -22.83
C ASN A 642 19.88 -59.92 -21.46
N THR A 643 18.62 -59.82 -21.05
CA THR A 643 18.10 -60.28 -19.75
C THR A 643 17.30 -61.57 -19.88
N SER A 644 17.15 -62.33 -18.79
CA SER A 644 16.34 -63.55 -18.78
C SER A 644 14.84 -63.23 -18.72
N SER A 645 14.06 -63.76 -19.67
CA SER A 645 12.61 -63.59 -19.72
C SER A 645 11.86 -64.80 -19.17
N ASN A 646 10.76 -64.57 -18.46
CA ASN A 646 9.84 -65.60 -17.98
C ASN A 646 8.79 -65.88 -19.05
N LEU A 647 8.60 -67.15 -19.40
CA LEU A 647 7.69 -67.58 -20.47
C LEU A 647 6.23 -67.80 -19.99
N ASN A 648 5.92 -67.54 -18.72
CA ASN A 648 4.53 -67.49 -18.25
C ASN A 648 3.75 -66.40 -19.02
N GLY A 649 2.58 -66.75 -19.55
CA GLY A 649 1.78 -65.86 -20.41
C GLY A 649 2.13 -65.97 -21.90
N TRP A 650 3.24 -66.62 -22.26
CA TRP A 650 3.58 -66.91 -23.65
C TRP A 650 2.91 -68.20 -24.14
N SER A 651 2.65 -68.28 -25.44
CA SER A 651 2.10 -69.48 -26.08
C SER A 651 2.49 -69.58 -27.54
N ILE A 652 2.62 -70.81 -28.04
CA ILE A 652 2.68 -71.10 -29.48
C ILE A 652 1.32 -71.65 -29.96
N GLU A 653 0.91 -71.28 -31.16
CA GLU A 653 -0.34 -71.69 -31.80
C GLU A 653 -0.11 -72.15 -33.25
N ASP A 654 -0.90 -73.13 -33.70
CA ASP A 654 -0.99 -73.55 -35.10
C ASP A 654 -2.10 -72.79 -35.87
N ASN A 655 -2.16 -73.00 -37.19
CA ASN A 655 -3.20 -72.43 -38.07
C ASN A 655 -4.61 -73.04 -37.85
N THR A 656 -4.75 -74.08 -37.02
CA THR A 656 -6.04 -74.69 -36.64
C THR A 656 -6.60 -74.14 -35.32
N GLY A 657 -5.78 -73.36 -34.58
CA GLY A 657 -6.11 -72.76 -33.30
C GLY A 657 -5.75 -73.61 -32.08
N ASN A 658 -4.94 -74.67 -32.23
CA ASN A 658 -4.41 -75.40 -31.07
C ASN A 658 -3.33 -74.55 -30.40
N ARG A 659 -3.52 -74.23 -29.12
CA ARG A 659 -2.58 -73.44 -28.30
C ARG A 659 -1.78 -74.34 -27.35
N TYR A 660 -0.47 -74.11 -27.28
CA TYR A 660 0.41 -74.62 -26.23
C TYR A 660 0.98 -73.47 -25.41
N ASN A 661 0.68 -73.44 -24.11
CA ASN A 661 1.19 -72.42 -23.20
C ASN A 661 2.61 -72.77 -22.77
N LEU A 662 3.52 -71.81 -22.89
CA LEU A 662 4.90 -71.94 -22.45
C LEU A 662 5.01 -71.66 -20.94
N SER A 663 6.10 -72.15 -20.34
CA SER A 663 6.46 -71.85 -18.95
C SER A 663 7.95 -72.09 -18.75
N GLY A 664 8.54 -71.43 -17.75
CA GLY A 664 9.98 -71.47 -17.48
C GLY A 664 10.68 -70.15 -17.78
N ILE A 665 12.00 -70.19 -17.93
CA ILE A 665 12.85 -69.01 -18.12
C ILE A 665 13.76 -69.24 -19.33
N ILE A 666 13.78 -68.29 -20.26
CA ILE A 666 14.74 -68.22 -21.35
C ILE A 666 15.79 -67.15 -21.01
N ASN A 667 17.07 -67.53 -20.94
CA ASN A 667 18.15 -66.59 -20.63
C ASN A 667 18.30 -65.54 -21.74
N GLY A 668 18.88 -64.37 -21.42
CA GLY A 668 19.22 -63.37 -22.44
C GLY A 668 20.23 -63.93 -23.43
N LYS A 669 20.02 -63.70 -24.74
CA LYS A 669 20.75 -64.37 -25.84
C LYS A 669 20.75 -65.91 -25.74
N GLY A 670 19.77 -66.47 -25.04
CA GLY A 670 19.61 -67.89 -24.82
C GLY A 670 18.51 -68.50 -25.68
N PHE A 671 18.55 -69.82 -25.76
CA PHE A 671 17.61 -70.65 -26.51
C PHE A 671 16.64 -71.35 -25.54
N PHE A 672 15.43 -71.64 -26.02
CA PHE A 672 14.44 -72.46 -25.32
C PHE A 672 13.77 -73.40 -26.31
N VAL A 673 14.07 -74.69 -26.20
CA VAL A 673 13.52 -75.72 -27.09
C VAL A 673 12.17 -76.18 -26.56
N VAL A 674 11.18 -76.22 -27.45
CA VAL A 674 9.82 -76.72 -27.20
C VAL A 674 9.65 -78.06 -27.92
N GLU A 675 9.34 -79.08 -27.14
CA GLU A 675 9.09 -80.48 -27.52
C GLU A 675 7.71 -80.89 -26.98
N ASP A 676 7.16 -82.03 -27.43
CA ASP A 676 5.90 -82.62 -26.92
C ASP A 676 4.65 -81.70 -26.94
N TYR A 677 4.53 -80.79 -27.91
CA TYR A 677 3.37 -79.91 -28.07
C TYR A 677 2.16 -80.63 -28.74
N PRO A 678 0.91 -80.15 -28.60
CA PRO A 678 -0.31 -80.93 -28.86
C PRO A 678 -0.75 -80.97 -30.33
N PHE A 679 0.02 -80.36 -31.23
CA PHE A 679 -0.16 -80.33 -32.68
C PHE A 679 1.15 -80.82 -33.34
N GLN A 680 1.11 -81.14 -34.63
CA GLN A 680 2.28 -81.59 -35.39
C GLN A 680 2.61 -80.57 -36.48
N LEU A 681 3.89 -80.45 -36.82
CA LEU A 681 4.41 -79.63 -37.92
C LEU A 681 4.54 -80.44 -39.23
N ASN A 682 3.69 -81.45 -39.41
CA ASN A 682 3.96 -82.59 -40.28
C ASN A 682 3.55 -82.42 -41.75
N ASN A 683 3.10 -81.23 -42.16
CA ASN A 683 2.78 -80.98 -43.57
C ASN A 683 3.29 -79.64 -44.10
N PRO A 684 3.70 -79.58 -45.40
CA PRO A 684 3.80 -78.31 -46.10
C PRO A 684 2.49 -77.53 -45.93
N GLY A 685 2.59 -76.28 -45.47
CA GLY A 685 1.43 -75.40 -45.26
C GLY A 685 1.05 -75.11 -43.80
N ASP A 686 1.85 -75.48 -42.80
CA ASP A 686 1.59 -75.06 -41.41
C ASP A 686 2.16 -73.67 -41.08
N ILE A 687 1.63 -73.07 -40.01
CA ILE A 687 2.12 -71.82 -39.42
C ILE A 687 2.49 -72.09 -37.96
N ILE A 688 3.62 -71.53 -37.52
CA ILE A 688 3.96 -71.40 -36.09
C ILE A 688 3.70 -69.95 -35.70
N ILE A 689 2.76 -69.69 -34.77
CA ILE A 689 2.46 -68.34 -34.27
C ILE A 689 2.88 -68.25 -32.80
N LEU A 690 3.85 -67.40 -32.49
CA LEU A 690 4.27 -67.09 -31.12
C LEU A 690 3.50 -65.88 -30.60
N LYS A 691 2.89 -66.01 -29.42
CA LYS A 691 2.11 -64.95 -28.75
C LYS A 691 2.56 -64.73 -27.31
N HIS A 692 2.36 -63.51 -26.83
CA HIS A 692 2.35 -63.17 -25.42
C HIS A 692 0.96 -62.63 -25.04
N GLU A 693 0.30 -63.29 -24.09
CA GLU A 693 -1.12 -63.11 -23.77
C GLU A 693 -2.03 -63.26 -25.01
N ASN A 694 -2.34 -62.13 -25.66
CA ASN A 694 -3.15 -62.03 -26.89
C ASN A 694 -2.42 -61.36 -28.07
N SER A 695 -1.23 -60.78 -27.85
CA SER A 695 -0.43 -60.13 -28.90
C SER A 695 0.40 -61.16 -29.66
N ILE A 696 0.44 -61.07 -30.99
CA ILE A 696 1.35 -61.85 -31.84
C ILE A 696 2.72 -61.18 -31.79
N ILE A 697 3.75 -61.95 -31.45
CA ILE A 697 5.13 -61.48 -31.32
C ILE A 697 5.97 -61.92 -32.53
N ASP A 698 5.78 -63.17 -32.98
CA ASP A 698 6.46 -63.71 -34.16
C ASP A 698 5.52 -64.70 -34.87
N ASN A 699 5.66 -64.86 -36.18
CA ASN A 699 5.02 -65.96 -36.91
C ASN A 699 5.86 -66.40 -38.11
N LEU A 700 5.84 -67.69 -38.40
CA LEU A 700 6.54 -68.29 -39.54
C LEU A 700 5.61 -69.25 -40.28
N THR A 701 5.48 -69.06 -41.59
CA THR A 701 4.72 -69.91 -42.50
C THR A 701 5.66 -70.61 -43.47
N TYR A 702 5.46 -71.92 -43.71
CA TYR A 702 6.34 -72.70 -44.59
C TYR A 702 5.57 -73.68 -45.49
N GLY A 703 6.16 -74.03 -46.63
CA GLY A 703 5.56 -74.89 -47.64
C GLY A 703 4.64 -74.15 -48.59
N ASN A 704 3.34 -74.48 -48.56
CA ASN A 704 2.35 -74.09 -49.57
C ASN A 704 1.03 -73.56 -48.96
N TYR A 705 1.10 -72.95 -47.78
CA TYR A 705 -0.04 -72.25 -47.19
C TYR A 705 -0.44 -71.06 -48.07
N ASP A 706 -1.74 -70.75 -48.16
CA ASP A 706 -2.26 -69.64 -48.95
C ASP A 706 -3.02 -68.67 -48.04
N ASP A 707 -2.31 -67.62 -47.60
CA ASP A 707 -2.86 -66.47 -46.88
C ASP A 707 -3.26 -65.32 -47.82
N GLY A 708 -3.06 -65.50 -49.13
CA GLY A 708 -3.10 -64.45 -50.15
C GLY A 708 -1.77 -64.25 -50.89
N ASN A 709 -0.64 -64.77 -50.40
CA ASN A 709 0.67 -64.65 -51.05
C ASN A 709 1.60 -65.88 -50.86
N THR A 710 1.30 -67.01 -51.51
CA THR A 710 2.11 -68.25 -51.43
C THR A 710 3.61 -68.14 -51.78
N GLU A 711 4.09 -67.01 -52.31
CA GLU A 711 5.47 -66.76 -52.71
C GLU A 711 6.39 -66.25 -51.57
N ASP A 712 5.84 -65.86 -50.40
CA ASP A 712 6.63 -65.52 -49.21
C ASP A 712 6.83 -66.67 -48.21
N ASN A 713 6.15 -67.80 -48.44
CA ASN A 713 6.34 -69.04 -47.68
C ASN A 713 7.80 -69.51 -47.68
N LEU A 714 8.25 -69.94 -46.50
CA LEU A 714 9.55 -70.56 -46.32
C LEU A 714 9.60 -71.97 -46.96
N PRO A 715 10.76 -72.45 -47.45
CA PRO A 715 10.88 -73.79 -48.01
C PRO A 715 10.68 -74.86 -46.93
N VAL A 716 10.26 -76.07 -47.32
CA VAL A 716 10.12 -77.21 -46.38
C VAL A 716 11.51 -77.82 -46.15
N PRO A 717 12.01 -77.93 -44.89
CA PRO A 717 13.25 -78.65 -44.59
C PRO A 717 13.06 -80.17 -44.75
N GLY A 718 14.12 -80.88 -45.17
CA GLY A 718 14.09 -82.34 -45.27
C GLY A 718 14.44 -83.07 -43.97
N SER A 719 14.37 -84.41 -44.02
CA SER A 719 14.83 -85.29 -42.93
C SER A 719 16.28 -85.00 -42.52
N GLU A 720 16.51 -84.79 -41.22
CA GLU A 720 17.78 -84.36 -40.59
C GLU A 720 18.22 -82.91 -40.91
N GLU A 721 17.43 -82.16 -41.68
CA GLU A 721 17.61 -80.72 -41.89
C GLU A 721 16.70 -79.91 -40.96
N SER A 722 17.09 -78.68 -40.67
CA SER A 722 16.29 -77.71 -39.92
C SER A 722 16.09 -76.43 -40.72
N LEU A 723 15.01 -75.72 -40.46
CA LEU A 723 14.81 -74.37 -40.95
C LEU A 723 15.02 -73.37 -39.81
N GLY A 724 15.95 -72.44 -39.99
CA GLY A 724 16.31 -71.48 -38.94
C GLY A 724 16.80 -70.15 -39.47
N ARG A 725 16.87 -69.16 -38.57
CA ARG A 725 17.38 -67.82 -38.85
C ARG A 725 18.89 -67.90 -39.17
N ILE A 726 19.35 -67.19 -40.21
CA ILE A 726 20.75 -67.27 -40.70
C ILE A 726 21.76 -66.88 -39.60
N THR A 727 21.33 -65.97 -38.73
CA THR A 727 21.97 -65.59 -37.47
C THR A 727 20.85 -65.53 -36.44
N ASP A 728 21.11 -65.92 -35.19
CA ASP A 728 20.05 -66.08 -34.19
C ASP A 728 19.27 -64.77 -33.97
N GLY A 729 17.94 -64.84 -34.14
CA GLY A 729 17.05 -63.69 -34.10
C GLY A 729 17.16 -62.68 -35.27
N SER A 730 17.72 -63.06 -36.43
CA SER A 730 17.67 -62.25 -37.66
C SER A 730 16.40 -62.51 -38.49
N SER A 731 15.98 -61.56 -39.33
CA SER A 731 14.78 -61.71 -40.18
C SER A 731 14.94 -62.67 -41.37
N GLU A 732 16.16 -63.11 -41.69
CA GLU A 732 16.44 -64.00 -42.82
C GLU A 732 16.53 -65.45 -42.35
N LEU A 733 15.84 -66.38 -43.02
CA LEU A 733 15.85 -67.81 -42.71
C LEU A 733 16.45 -68.65 -43.86
N LYS A 734 17.02 -69.81 -43.53
CA LYS A 734 17.51 -70.81 -44.48
C LYS A 734 17.38 -72.23 -43.92
N ILE A 735 17.62 -73.21 -44.79
CA ILE A 735 17.78 -74.62 -44.41
C ILE A 735 19.24 -74.86 -43.97
N PHE A 736 19.43 -75.64 -42.91
CA PHE A 736 20.72 -76.12 -42.43
C PHE A 736 20.82 -77.64 -42.56
N ASN A 737 21.95 -78.13 -43.10
CA ASN A 737 22.19 -79.56 -43.33
C ASN A 737 22.45 -80.38 -42.04
N HIS A 738 22.62 -79.70 -40.91
CA HIS A 738 22.82 -80.29 -39.58
C HIS A 738 22.15 -79.37 -38.57
N THR A 739 21.30 -79.94 -37.72
CA THR A 739 20.57 -79.22 -36.66
C THR A 739 21.52 -78.58 -35.66
N THR A 740 21.23 -77.34 -35.25
CA THR A 740 22.00 -76.62 -34.23
C THR A 740 21.34 -76.60 -32.84
N LYS A 741 20.12 -77.11 -32.69
CA LYS A 741 19.39 -77.42 -31.42
C LYS A 741 20.15 -77.07 -30.13
N ASN A 742 19.78 -75.96 -29.50
CA ASN A 742 20.34 -75.38 -28.28
C ASN A 742 21.80 -74.87 -28.41
N LEU A 743 22.23 -74.53 -29.63
CA LEU A 743 23.48 -73.83 -29.98
C LEU A 743 23.18 -72.77 -31.05
N PRO A 744 24.03 -71.74 -31.20
CA PRO A 744 23.92 -70.81 -32.33
C PRO A 744 23.95 -71.53 -33.68
N ASN A 745 23.20 -71.00 -34.65
CA ASN A 745 23.05 -71.57 -36.00
C ASN A 745 24.35 -71.58 -36.86
N ASN A 746 25.56 -71.51 -36.27
CA ASN A 746 26.85 -71.43 -36.98
C ASN A 746 28.08 -72.05 -36.25
N ALA A 747 27.94 -73.12 -35.45
CA ALA A 747 29.01 -73.74 -34.63
C ALA A 747 30.19 -74.49 -35.38
N ASP A 748 31.32 -74.83 -34.68
CA ASP A 748 32.52 -75.58 -35.15
C ASP A 748 32.84 -76.75 -34.22
N VAL A 749 33.75 -77.64 -34.65
CA VAL A 749 34.09 -78.88 -33.94
C VAL A 749 35.58 -79.32 -34.00
N VAL A 750 36.57 -78.44 -34.29
CA VAL A 750 38.03 -78.77 -34.33
C VAL A 750 38.87 -77.96 -33.31
N LEU A 751 40.02 -78.49 -32.82
CA LEU A 751 40.78 -78.00 -31.64
C LEU A 751 42.25 -77.52 -31.92
N PRO A 752 42.76 -76.41 -31.31
CA PRO A 752 44.13 -75.87 -31.50
C PRO A 752 45.32 -76.56 -30.77
N VAL A 753 46.57 -76.17 -31.11
CA VAL A 753 47.85 -76.66 -30.52
C VAL A 753 48.81 -75.49 -30.14
N VAL A 754 49.53 -75.54 -29.00
CA VAL A 754 50.33 -74.40 -28.45
C VAL A 754 51.71 -74.79 -27.84
N GLU A 755 52.76 -73.97 -28.02
CA GLU A 755 54.13 -74.14 -27.46
C GLU A 755 54.75 -72.81 -26.92
N LEU A 756 55.64 -72.85 -25.91
CA LEU A 756 56.23 -71.67 -25.22
C LEU A 756 57.73 -71.50 -25.52
N LEU A 757 58.19 -70.26 -25.79
CA LEU A 757 59.53 -70.00 -26.35
C LEU A 757 60.46 -69.11 -25.48
N SER A 758 59.96 -68.04 -24.85
CA SER A 758 60.76 -67.09 -24.06
C SER A 758 59.87 -66.33 -23.05
N PRO A 759 60.36 -65.90 -21.86
CA PRO A 759 61.66 -66.16 -21.26
C PRO A 759 61.85 -67.64 -20.95
N ASN A 760 63.11 -68.06 -20.80
CA ASN A 760 63.40 -69.45 -20.46
C ASN A 760 62.89 -69.77 -19.06
N ASN A 761 62.49 -71.03 -18.86
CA ASN A 761 62.08 -71.49 -17.55
C ASN A 761 63.22 -71.30 -16.51
N THR A 762 62.95 -70.55 -15.44
CA THR A 762 63.83 -70.08 -14.35
C THR A 762 64.76 -68.88 -14.63
N GLU A 763 64.44 -68.02 -15.60
CA GLU A 763 65.24 -66.81 -15.93
C GLU A 763 65.11 -65.65 -14.90
N ILE A 764 66.14 -64.81 -14.73
CA ILE A 764 66.16 -63.64 -13.80
C ILE A 764 66.33 -62.35 -14.61
N ILE A 765 65.50 -61.33 -14.34
CA ILE A 765 65.39 -60.11 -15.16
C ILE A 765 65.42 -58.85 -14.28
N ASN A 766 66.31 -57.89 -14.63
CA ASN A 766 66.61 -56.71 -13.81
C ASN A 766 65.88 -55.42 -14.29
N VAL A 767 64.75 -55.58 -14.97
CA VAL A 767 63.90 -54.50 -15.46
C VAL A 767 62.44 -54.91 -15.28
N ARG A 768 61.56 -53.97 -14.96
CA ARG A 768 60.13 -54.26 -14.70
C ARG A 768 59.34 -54.69 -15.95
N ASN A 769 59.96 -54.72 -17.14
CA ASN A 769 59.30 -55.06 -18.40
C ASN A 769 59.91 -56.32 -19.03
N VAL A 770 59.09 -57.33 -19.31
CA VAL A 770 59.49 -58.68 -19.77
C VAL A 770 58.73 -59.05 -21.04
N LEU A 771 59.40 -59.64 -22.03
CA LEU A 771 58.76 -60.14 -23.25
C LEU A 771 58.55 -61.66 -23.17
N LEU A 772 57.29 -62.08 -23.20
CA LEU A 772 56.87 -63.47 -23.38
C LEU A 772 56.71 -63.76 -24.88
N ARG A 773 57.02 -64.97 -25.35
CA ARG A 773 56.93 -65.39 -26.77
C ARG A 773 56.47 -66.85 -26.89
N TYR A 774 55.55 -67.15 -27.80
CA TYR A 774 54.93 -68.48 -27.97
C TYR A 774 54.56 -68.79 -29.43
N SER A 775 54.13 -70.03 -29.71
CA SER A 775 53.70 -70.54 -31.03
C SER A 775 52.36 -71.29 -30.96
N VAL A 776 51.62 -71.30 -32.07
CA VAL A 776 50.27 -71.90 -32.17
C VAL A 776 49.95 -72.40 -33.60
N GLU A 777 49.20 -73.50 -33.73
CA GLU A 777 48.67 -74.05 -35.00
C GLU A 777 47.20 -74.52 -34.86
N ASP A 778 46.35 -74.27 -35.87
CA ASP A 778 44.93 -74.71 -36.00
C ASP A 778 44.45 -74.61 -37.47
N ASN A 779 43.20 -75.02 -37.79
CA ASN A 779 42.57 -74.79 -39.10
C ASN A 779 41.76 -73.47 -39.22
N SER A 780 41.64 -72.71 -38.13
CA SER A 780 40.99 -71.39 -38.09
C SER A 780 41.96 -70.26 -38.43
N GLU A 781 41.54 -69.28 -39.24
CA GLU A 781 42.41 -68.15 -39.64
C GLU A 781 42.74 -67.16 -38.50
N ASN A 782 41.97 -67.18 -37.41
CA ASN A 782 42.15 -66.29 -36.26
C ASN A 782 41.98 -67.08 -34.96
N LEU A 783 43.05 -67.20 -34.18
CA LEU A 783 43.05 -67.88 -32.89
C LEU A 783 43.18 -66.89 -31.74
N ASN A 784 42.28 -66.99 -30.78
CA ASN A 784 42.30 -66.20 -29.58
C ASN A 784 43.18 -66.86 -28.51
N CYS A 785 44.40 -66.38 -28.35
CA CYS A 785 45.41 -66.89 -27.42
C CYS A 785 45.47 -66.08 -26.12
N GLN A 786 45.06 -66.72 -25.03
CA GLN A 786 45.08 -66.20 -23.67
C GLN A 786 46.42 -66.52 -22.98
N ILE A 787 47.15 -65.49 -22.55
CA ILE A 787 48.40 -65.64 -21.81
C ILE A 787 48.08 -65.70 -20.32
N TYR A 788 48.51 -66.79 -19.66
CA TYR A 788 48.34 -67.03 -18.23
C TYR A 788 49.63 -66.68 -17.49
N THR A 789 49.52 -66.00 -16.34
CA THR A 789 50.62 -65.84 -15.38
C THR A 789 50.10 -65.59 -13.97
N ASN A 790 50.98 -65.63 -12.96
CA ASN A 790 50.68 -65.32 -11.56
C ASN A 790 50.96 -63.86 -11.16
N THR A 791 51.16 -62.93 -12.11
CA THR A 791 51.39 -61.50 -11.81
C THR A 791 50.23 -60.84 -11.07
N GLN A 792 49.03 -61.41 -11.13
CA GLN A 792 47.85 -61.00 -10.37
C GLN A 792 47.67 -61.82 -9.07
N GLY A 793 48.76 -62.32 -8.47
CA GLY A 793 48.79 -63.10 -7.23
C GLY A 793 48.30 -64.55 -7.35
N ASN A 794 47.45 -64.85 -8.32
CA ASN A 794 47.02 -66.20 -8.70
C ASN A 794 47.32 -66.47 -10.16
N PHE A 795 47.65 -67.71 -10.51
CA PHE A 795 47.90 -68.11 -11.89
C PHE A 795 46.62 -68.08 -12.73
N LYS A 796 46.47 -67.05 -13.57
CA LYS A 796 45.25 -66.72 -14.33
C LYS A 796 45.61 -66.10 -15.68
N SER A 797 44.68 -66.08 -16.62
CA SER A 797 44.82 -65.29 -17.85
C SER A 797 44.94 -63.80 -17.49
N ILE A 798 45.93 -63.13 -18.09
CA ILE A 798 46.19 -61.69 -17.92
C ILE A 798 46.01 -60.89 -19.21
N ALA A 799 46.01 -61.58 -20.35
CA ALA A 799 46.05 -61.00 -21.66
C ALA A 799 45.49 -62.00 -22.67
N THR A 800 45.06 -61.49 -23.81
CA THR A 800 44.28 -62.24 -24.79
C THR A 800 44.57 -61.58 -26.14
N GLN A 801 45.16 -62.34 -27.06
CA GLN A 801 45.67 -61.87 -28.36
C GLN A 801 45.01 -62.66 -29.49
N ILE A 802 44.70 -62.01 -30.61
CA ILE A 802 44.25 -62.70 -31.82
C ILE A 802 45.49 -62.96 -32.68
N VAL A 803 45.81 -64.23 -32.84
CA VAL A 803 46.99 -64.72 -33.55
C VAL A 803 46.56 -65.32 -34.89
N ASN A 804 47.18 -64.86 -35.97
CA ASN A 804 47.00 -65.34 -37.34
C ASN A 804 48.33 -65.83 -37.97
N THR A 805 49.37 -65.96 -37.15
CA THR A 805 50.72 -66.42 -37.51
C THR A 805 51.15 -67.57 -36.60
N SER A 806 52.16 -68.35 -37.01
CA SER A 806 52.63 -69.49 -36.20
C SER A 806 53.35 -69.11 -34.90
N THR A 807 53.62 -67.83 -34.66
CA THR A 807 54.27 -67.28 -33.45
C THR A 807 53.72 -65.90 -33.10
N ASP A 808 53.65 -65.56 -31.81
CA ASP A 808 53.33 -64.22 -31.31
C ASP A 808 54.06 -63.88 -29.98
N ASP A 809 54.09 -62.58 -29.64
CA ASP A 809 54.79 -61.98 -28.50
C ASP A 809 53.83 -61.22 -27.58
N PHE A 810 54.01 -61.35 -26.27
CA PHE A 810 53.27 -60.57 -25.26
C PHE A 810 54.20 -59.90 -24.25
N GLN A 811 54.10 -58.57 -24.08
CA GLN A 811 54.94 -57.82 -23.17
C GLN A 811 54.25 -57.59 -21.81
N LEU A 812 54.83 -58.16 -20.76
CA LEU A 812 54.58 -57.76 -19.37
C LEU A 812 55.31 -56.44 -19.07
N THR A 813 54.67 -55.55 -18.33
CA THR A 813 55.25 -54.26 -17.92
C THR A 813 54.99 -53.98 -16.44
N ASN A 814 55.85 -53.15 -15.85
CA ASN A 814 55.79 -52.71 -14.45
C ASN A 814 55.70 -53.85 -13.40
N LEU A 815 56.35 -54.98 -13.67
CA LEU A 815 56.42 -56.10 -12.75
C LEU A 815 57.15 -55.72 -11.44
N GLN A 816 56.53 -56.10 -10.34
CA GLN A 816 57.10 -56.02 -9.00
C GLN A 816 58.19 -57.07 -8.81
N ASP A 817 59.01 -56.91 -7.77
CA ASP A 817 60.04 -57.89 -7.42
C ASP A 817 59.40 -59.21 -6.97
N GLY A 818 59.86 -60.36 -7.50
CA GLY A 818 59.26 -61.65 -7.17
C GLY A 818 59.44 -62.75 -8.21
N LEU A 819 58.86 -63.93 -7.93
CA LEU A 819 58.88 -65.13 -8.79
C LEU A 819 57.55 -65.27 -9.54
N TYR A 820 57.66 -65.30 -10.87
CA TYR A 820 56.57 -65.41 -11.81
C TYR A 820 56.54 -66.77 -12.53
N LYS A 821 55.35 -67.15 -13.00
CA LYS A 821 55.03 -68.41 -13.65
C LYS A 821 54.05 -68.13 -14.79
N TRP A 822 54.24 -68.64 -16.01
CA TRP A 822 53.41 -68.34 -17.18
C TRP A 822 53.13 -69.55 -18.12
N ASN A 823 52.04 -69.49 -18.89
CA ASN A 823 51.60 -70.45 -19.92
C ASN A 823 50.66 -69.73 -20.92
N VAL A 824 50.20 -70.38 -22.00
CA VAL A 824 49.25 -69.83 -22.99
C VAL A 824 48.15 -70.85 -23.32
N LYS A 825 46.92 -70.38 -23.48
CA LYS A 825 45.75 -71.14 -23.93
C LYS A 825 45.19 -70.52 -25.21
N CYS A 826 45.23 -71.23 -26.33
CA CYS A 826 44.62 -70.75 -27.57
C CYS A 826 43.25 -71.39 -27.79
N SER A 827 42.33 -70.59 -28.34
CA SER A 827 40.96 -70.96 -28.67
C SER A 827 40.59 -70.34 -30.00
N ASP A 828 40.06 -71.11 -30.93
CA ASP A 828 39.22 -70.56 -31.99
C ASP A 828 37.89 -70.06 -31.39
N SER A 829 36.93 -69.75 -32.24
CA SER A 829 35.61 -69.26 -31.80
C SER A 829 34.82 -70.29 -30.97
N ARG A 830 35.15 -71.58 -31.11
CA ARG A 830 34.25 -72.71 -30.86
C ARG A 830 34.95 -73.86 -30.09
N ASN A 831 36.30 -73.93 -30.01
CA ASN A 831 37.11 -74.88 -29.20
C ASN A 831 38.36 -74.24 -28.52
N SER A 832 39.12 -74.99 -27.69
CA SER A 832 40.32 -74.45 -26.99
C SER A 832 41.33 -75.46 -26.39
N ALA A 833 42.62 -75.10 -26.31
CA ALA A 833 43.73 -75.89 -25.74
C ALA A 833 44.83 -75.05 -25.05
N PHE A 834 45.55 -75.64 -24.08
CA PHE A 834 46.71 -75.04 -23.37
C PHE A 834 48.05 -75.59 -23.90
N ALA A 835 49.15 -74.84 -23.71
CA ALA A 835 50.49 -75.41 -23.87
C ALA A 835 50.83 -76.41 -22.73
N VAL A 836 51.66 -77.40 -23.06
CA VAL A 836 51.83 -78.66 -22.29
C VAL A 836 52.29 -78.46 -20.83
N SER A 837 53.04 -77.40 -20.53
CA SER A 837 53.55 -77.12 -19.18
C SER A 837 53.91 -75.65 -18.98
N ASP A 838 53.80 -75.17 -17.75
CA ASP A 838 54.09 -73.79 -17.38
C ASP A 838 55.61 -73.51 -17.23
N TYR A 839 56.06 -72.31 -17.62
CA TYR A 839 57.42 -71.79 -17.42
C TYR A 839 57.47 -70.79 -16.25
N THR A 840 58.65 -70.44 -15.75
CA THR A 840 58.87 -69.48 -14.65
C THR A 840 59.99 -68.47 -14.92
N PHE A 841 60.00 -67.31 -14.24
CA PHE A 841 61.08 -66.30 -14.26
C PHE A 841 60.97 -65.38 -13.01
N SER A 842 61.97 -64.55 -12.70
CA SER A 842 61.91 -63.61 -11.55
C SER A 842 62.43 -62.20 -11.84
N ILE A 843 61.92 -61.20 -11.12
CA ILE A 843 62.20 -59.77 -11.32
C ILE A 843 62.92 -59.16 -10.12
N SER A 844 63.85 -58.22 -10.36
CA SER A 844 64.27 -57.23 -9.36
C SER A 844 64.67 -55.86 -9.94
N ALA A 845 64.09 -54.75 -9.46
CA ALA A 845 64.31 -53.38 -9.94
C ALA A 845 63.99 -52.30 -8.87
N PRO A 846 64.43 -51.02 -9.02
CA PRO A 846 64.18 -49.94 -8.05
C PRO A 846 62.83 -49.21 -8.25
N ASP A 847 62.36 -48.52 -7.20
CA ASP A 847 61.09 -47.78 -7.13
C ASP A 847 61.25 -46.27 -6.81
N ALA A 848 60.12 -45.56 -6.76
CA ALA A 848 60.03 -44.11 -6.56
C ALA A 848 59.19 -43.77 -5.30
N PRO A 849 59.38 -42.59 -4.67
CA PRO A 849 58.74 -42.25 -3.41
C PRO A 849 57.26 -41.93 -3.59
N ILE A 850 56.45 -42.28 -2.60
CA ILE A 850 54.99 -42.16 -2.62
C ILE A 850 54.57 -41.03 -1.65
N ILE A 851 53.64 -40.17 -2.07
CA ILE A 851 52.99 -39.18 -1.21
C ILE A 851 51.63 -39.72 -0.74
N GLN A 852 51.32 -39.60 0.55
CA GLN A 852 50.00 -39.93 1.08
C GLN A 852 49.00 -38.87 0.62
N SER A 853 47.85 -39.30 0.09
CA SER A 853 46.88 -38.36 -0.51
C SER A 853 46.38 -37.33 0.49
N ILE A 854 46.64 -36.06 0.20
CA ILE A 854 46.26 -34.91 1.03
C ILE A 854 44.77 -34.60 0.90
N GLY A 855 44.23 -34.67 -0.33
CA GLY A 855 42.86 -34.29 -0.69
C GLY A 855 42.62 -32.78 -0.65
N ASP A 856 41.59 -32.31 -1.36
CA ASP A 856 41.20 -30.90 -1.39
C ASP A 856 40.76 -30.41 0.01
N LYS A 857 40.81 -29.09 0.22
CA LYS A 857 40.53 -28.42 1.50
C LYS A 857 39.55 -27.27 1.30
N ASN A 858 38.71 -27.05 2.30
CA ASN A 858 37.89 -25.85 2.42
C ASN A 858 38.28 -25.14 3.73
N VAL A 859 38.22 -23.82 3.75
CA VAL A 859 38.40 -22.99 4.94
C VAL A 859 37.61 -21.69 4.75
N HIS A 860 37.11 -21.09 5.83
CA HIS A 860 36.51 -19.75 5.78
C HIS A 860 37.59 -18.67 5.90
N GLU A 861 37.34 -17.47 5.40
CA GLU A 861 38.21 -16.32 5.68
C GLU A 861 38.36 -16.12 7.21
N ASN A 862 39.54 -15.67 7.62
CA ASN A 862 40.02 -15.53 9.00
C ASN A 862 40.15 -16.86 9.80
N SER A 863 39.89 -18.03 9.21
CA SER A 863 40.07 -19.33 9.88
C SER A 863 41.42 -19.98 9.56
N LEU A 864 42.05 -20.64 10.55
CA LEU A 864 43.34 -21.33 10.37
C LEU A 864 43.18 -22.70 9.69
N LEU A 865 43.72 -22.84 8.49
CA LEU A 865 43.91 -24.13 7.81
C LEU A 865 45.32 -24.68 8.09
N THR A 866 45.41 -25.89 8.64
CA THR A 866 46.69 -26.61 8.78
C THR A 866 46.57 -28.11 8.50
N PHE A 867 47.60 -28.71 7.88
CA PHE A 867 47.70 -30.15 7.64
C PHE A 867 49.15 -30.60 7.38
N ASN A 868 49.41 -31.89 7.54
CA ASN A 868 50.72 -32.51 7.28
C ASN A 868 50.79 -33.13 5.88
N VAL A 869 51.97 -33.07 5.27
CA VAL A 869 52.33 -33.78 4.03
C VAL A 869 53.25 -34.95 4.37
N ILE A 870 52.77 -36.17 4.14
CA ILE A 870 53.48 -37.39 4.52
C ILE A 870 53.87 -38.15 3.24
N GLY A 871 55.10 -38.68 3.20
CA GLY A 871 55.57 -39.55 2.14
C GLY A 871 56.40 -40.72 2.66
N SER A 872 56.51 -41.76 1.84
CA SER A 872 57.22 -43.01 2.14
C SER A 872 57.89 -43.57 0.90
N ASP A 873 59.08 -44.14 1.04
CA ASP A 873 59.80 -44.76 -0.07
C ASP A 873 59.79 -46.30 0.01
N PRO A 874 59.43 -47.04 -1.06
CA PRO A 874 59.42 -48.51 -1.06
C PRO A 874 60.79 -49.16 -0.84
N ASP A 875 61.86 -48.56 -1.38
CA ASP A 875 63.25 -49.03 -1.20
C ASP A 875 63.86 -48.54 0.14
N ASN A 876 63.12 -47.71 0.90
CA ASN A 876 63.52 -47.01 2.11
C ASN A 876 64.63 -45.96 1.90
N ASN A 877 64.66 -45.32 0.72
CA ASN A 877 65.54 -44.19 0.43
C ASN A 877 65.17 -42.94 1.29
N PRO A 878 66.14 -42.08 1.66
CA PRO A 878 65.88 -40.88 2.46
C PRO A 878 65.08 -39.80 1.70
N LEU A 879 63.99 -39.31 2.29
CA LEU A 879 63.07 -38.37 1.65
C LEU A 879 63.35 -36.89 1.93
N THR A 880 63.05 -36.05 0.94
CA THR A 880 63.02 -34.59 0.99
C THR A 880 61.68 -34.06 0.50
N TYR A 881 61.20 -32.96 1.08
CA TYR A 881 59.85 -32.41 0.83
C TYR A 881 59.91 -30.99 0.27
N GLY A 882 58.99 -30.65 -0.63
CA GLY A 882 58.89 -29.33 -1.26
C GLY A 882 57.45 -28.87 -1.48
N VAL A 883 57.29 -27.59 -1.83
CA VAL A 883 56.01 -26.97 -2.18
C VAL A 883 56.22 -25.87 -3.23
N SER A 884 55.23 -25.65 -4.10
CA SER A 884 55.12 -24.47 -4.98
C SER A 884 53.72 -23.87 -4.88
N ASP A 885 53.59 -22.64 -5.40
CA ASP A 885 52.30 -21.94 -5.55
C ASP A 885 51.60 -21.63 -4.21
N LEU A 886 52.39 -21.32 -3.18
CA LEU A 886 51.91 -20.90 -1.86
C LEU A 886 51.10 -19.58 -1.93
N PRO A 887 49.87 -19.54 -1.39
CA PRO A 887 49.10 -18.31 -1.23
C PRO A 887 49.80 -17.28 -0.35
N GLU A 888 49.50 -15.99 -0.55
CA GLU A 888 50.02 -14.91 0.29
C GLU A 888 49.53 -15.08 1.75
N GLY A 889 50.47 -15.02 2.70
CA GLY A 889 50.22 -15.31 4.12
C GLY A 889 50.34 -16.78 4.53
N SER A 890 50.44 -17.72 3.58
CA SER A 890 50.63 -19.14 3.88
C SER A 890 52.10 -19.52 4.18
N THR A 891 52.29 -20.63 4.89
CA THR A 891 53.62 -21.18 5.20
C THR A 891 53.65 -22.71 5.05
N PHE A 892 54.82 -23.24 4.69
CA PHE A 892 55.10 -24.68 4.71
C PHE A 892 56.45 -24.94 5.38
N LYS A 893 56.46 -25.65 6.50
CA LYS A 893 57.66 -25.91 7.30
C LYS A 893 57.56 -27.24 8.03
N ASN A 894 58.64 -28.01 8.06
CA ASN A 894 58.71 -29.31 8.73
C ASN A 894 57.55 -30.26 8.35
N GLN A 895 57.19 -30.32 7.05
CA GLN A 895 56.06 -31.08 6.49
C GLN A 895 54.65 -30.55 6.85
N VAL A 896 54.54 -29.47 7.62
CA VAL A 896 53.25 -28.83 7.98
C VAL A 896 52.96 -27.67 7.03
N PHE A 897 51.77 -27.65 6.41
CA PHE A 897 51.18 -26.46 5.78
C PHE A 897 50.34 -25.70 6.81
N SER A 898 50.39 -24.38 6.82
CA SER A 898 49.64 -23.52 7.73
C SER A 898 49.30 -22.19 7.06
N TRP A 899 48.03 -21.82 7.05
CA TRP A 899 47.54 -20.56 6.45
C TRP A 899 46.24 -20.09 7.12
N THR A 900 46.16 -18.81 7.43
CA THR A 900 44.91 -18.12 7.80
C THR A 900 44.63 -17.09 6.70
N PRO A 901 43.63 -17.29 5.83
CA PRO A 901 43.28 -16.31 4.79
C PRO A 901 42.71 -15.03 5.41
N SER A 902 42.98 -13.86 4.86
CA SER A 902 42.31 -12.61 5.26
C SER A 902 40.93 -12.44 4.58
N TYR A 903 40.10 -11.50 5.07
CA TYR A 903 38.76 -11.12 4.54
C TYR A 903 38.75 -10.52 3.10
N ASN A 904 39.73 -10.87 2.28
CA ASN A 904 39.85 -10.49 0.87
C ASN A 904 40.57 -11.57 0.06
N GLN A 905 40.56 -12.81 0.57
CA GLN A 905 41.24 -13.98 0.02
C GLN A 905 40.25 -15.14 -0.23
N SER A 906 38.95 -14.87 -0.31
CA SER A 906 37.96 -15.83 -0.81
C SER A 906 38.23 -16.20 -2.27
N GLY A 907 37.95 -17.47 -2.62
CA GLY A 907 38.23 -18.03 -3.93
C GLY A 907 39.01 -19.35 -3.90
N LEU A 908 39.48 -19.78 -5.08
CA LEU A 908 40.12 -21.08 -5.28
C LEU A 908 41.63 -20.95 -5.47
N TYR A 909 42.40 -21.62 -4.61
CA TYR A 909 43.86 -21.67 -4.65
C TYR A 909 44.33 -23.09 -4.98
N GLU A 910 45.36 -23.22 -5.81
CA GLU A 910 45.96 -24.52 -6.15
C GLU A 910 47.41 -24.58 -5.69
N VAL A 911 47.70 -25.40 -4.68
CA VAL A 911 49.04 -25.55 -4.08
C VAL A 911 49.62 -26.90 -4.45
N THR A 912 50.89 -26.96 -4.87
CA THR A 912 51.52 -28.22 -5.30
C THR A 912 52.59 -28.66 -4.30
N PHE A 913 52.41 -29.81 -3.66
CA PHE A 913 53.36 -30.42 -2.73
C PHE A 913 54.17 -31.52 -3.42
N SER A 914 55.43 -31.73 -3.02
CA SER A 914 56.32 -32.73 -3.61
C SER A 914 57.20 -33.46 -2.61
N VAL A 915 57.60 -34.69 -2.97
CA VAL A 915 58.47 -35.60 -2.21
C VAL A 915 59.50 -36.22 -3.16
N ASN A 916 60.78 -36.25 -2.77
CA ASN A 916 61.93 -36.66 -3.59
C ASN A 916 62.92 -37.52 -2.76
N ASP A 917 63.41 -38.62 -3.33
CA ASP A 917 64.30 -39.63 -2.71
C ASP A 917 65.75 -39.62 -3.25
N SER A 918 66.13 -38.54 -3.93
CA SER A 918 67.34 -38.30 -4.72
C SER A 918 67.39 -38.82 -6.16
N GLU A 919 66.62 -39.86 -6.53
CA GLU A 919 66.53 -40.31 -7.94
C GLU A 919 65.20 -39.93 -8.61
N PHE A 920 64.10 -39.96 -7.87
CA PHE A 920 62.75 -39.71 -8.36
C PHE A 920 62.03 -38.58 -7.58
N THR A 921 60.89 -38.12 -8.10
CA THR A 921 60.06 -37.10 -7.45
C THR A 921 58.59 -37.34 -7.75
N THR A 922 57.78 -37.35 -6.71
CA THR A 922 56.33 -37.43 -6.77
C THR A 922 55.73 -36.12 -6.27
N SER A 923 54.62 -35.67 -6.87
CA SER A 923 53.92 -34.46 -6.45
C SER A 923 52.40 -34.62 -6.49
N GLN A 924 51.72 -33.85 -5.64
CA GLN A 924 50.27 -33.75 -5.58
C GLN A 924 49.87 -32.27 -5.56
N LYS A 925 49.00 -31.88 -6.48
CA LYS A 925 48.30 -30.61 -6.44
C LYS A 925 47.06 -30.76 -5.56
N VAL A 926 46.82 -29.77 -4.69
CA VAL A 926 45.72 -29.69 -3.73
C VAL A 926 44.95 -28.41 -4.01
N LYS A 927 43.62 -28.50 -4.13
CA LYS A 927 42.77 -27.32 -4.19
C LYS A 927 42.38 -26.89 -2.79
N ILE A 928 42.45 -25.58 -2.54
CA ILE A 928 42.00 -24.95 -1.31
C ILE A 928 40.92 -23.94 -1.69
N SER A 929 39.67 -24.22 -1.34
CA SER A 929 38.56 -23.28 -1.49
C SER A 929 38.43 -22.45 -0.22
N VAL A 930 38.74 -21.16 -0.32
CA VAL A 930 38.44 -20.19 0.71
C VAL A 930 37.02 -19.68 0.49
N LEU A 931 36.15 -19.92 1.46
CA LEU A 931 34.76 -19.49 1.47
C LEU A 931 34.67 -18.09 2.09
N ASP A 932 33.79 -17.24 1.56
CA ASP A 932 33.51 -15.94 2.16
C ASP A 932 33.05 -16.10 3.62
N THR A 933 33.44 -15.14 4.46
CA THR A 933 32.93 -14.98 5.83
C THR A 933 32.18 -13.65 5.89
N ILE A 934 31.06 -13.60 6.62
CA ILE A 934 30.37 -12.32 6.89
C ILE A 934 31.37 -11.40 7.62
N ILE A 935 31.60 -10.22 7.07
CA ILE A 935 32.44 -9.20 7.73
C ILE A 935 31.68 -8.77 8.99
N PRO A 936 32.23 -8.96 10.20
CA PRO A 936 31.53 -8.59 11.43
C PRO A 936 31.20 -7.08 11.44
N PRO A 937 30.09 -6.66 12.09
CA PRO A 937 29.69 -5.26 12.14
C PRO A 937 30.80 -4.34 12.68
N SER A 938 30.81 -3.09 12.22
CA SER A 938 31.77 -2.08 12.67
C SER A 938 31.21 -1.32 13.87
N PHE A 939 31.46 -1.81 15.09
CA PHE A 939 31.07 -1.13 16.32
C PHE A 939 31.96 0.10 16.55
N LYS A 940 31.44 1.31 16.28
CA LYS A 940 32.24 2.55 16.23
C LYS A 940 32.51 3.17 17.60
N ASP A 941 31.64 2.90 18.55
CA ASP A 941 31.56 3.49 19.90
C ASP A 941 31.70 2.46 21.03
N ALA A 942 31.88 1.18 20.70
CA ALA A 942 32.25 0.11 21.63
C ALA A 942 33.76 -0.23 21.54
N ALA A 943 34.35 -0.79 22.60
CA ALA A 943 35.72 -1.28 22.52
C ALA A 943 35.88 -2.39 21.47
N GLN A 944 36.98 -2.37 20.71
CA GLN A 944 37.21 -3.27 19.57
C GLN A 944 38.50 -4.06 19.74
N CYS A 945 38.36 -5.39 19.89
CA CYS A 945 39.51 -6.27 20.06
C CYS A 945 40.28 -6.45 18.74
N LYS A 946 41.40 -5.74 18.61
CA LYS A 946 42.21 -5.71 17.36
C LYS A 946 43.03 -6.98 17.13
N ASN A 947 43.31 -7.74 18.18
CA ASN A 947 43.99 -9.03 18.11
C ASN A 947 43.38 -9.96 19.18
N GLN A 948 42.39 -10.78 18.81
CA GLN A 948 41.78 -11.73 19.75
C GLN A 948 42.84 -12.71 20.29
N ASN A 949 42.82 -12.92 21.61
CA ASN A 949 43.68 -13.90 22.27
C ASN A 949 42.86 -15.16 22.62
N ASN A 950 43.08 -16.24 21.86
CA ASN A 950 42.45 -17.55 22.07
C ASN A 950 42.82 -18.23 23.41
N SER A 951 43.60 -17.58 24.27
CA SER A 951 43.90 -18.00 25.65
C SER A 951 42.92 -17.38 26.67
N ILE A 952 41.93 -16.62 26.22
CA ILE A 952 40.77 -16.18 26.98
C ILE A 952 39.56 -16.74 26.23
N VAL A 953 38.70 -17.50 26.90
CA VAL A 953 37.43 -17.98 26.29
C VAL A 953 36.30 -17.12 26.82
N LEU A 954 35.50 -16.58 25.91
CA LEU A 954 34.33 -15.78 26.22
C LEU A 954 33.09 -16.55 25.77
N SER A 955 32.22 -16.89 26.71
CA SER A 955 30.91 -17.51 26.42
C SER A 955 29.81 -16.53 26.81
N LEU A 956 28.86 -16.33 25.91
CA LEU A 956 27.66 -15.54 26.14
C LEU A 956 26.51 -16.54 26.29
N ASP A 957 26.07 -16.75 27.53
CA ASP A 957 25.12 -17.83 27.87
C ASP A 957 23.66 -17.34 27.80
N ASN A 958 23.44 -16.03 27.89
CA ASN A 958 22.15 -15.37 27.67
C ASN A 958 22.39 -13.91 27.23
N PRO A 959 21.64 -13.34 26.27
CA PRO A 959 20.60 -13.98 25.44
C PRO A 959 21.16 -14.96 24.40
N GLU A 960 20.30 -15.84 23.89
CA GLU A 960 20.61 -16.75 22.78
C GLU A 960 20.43 -16.05 21.40
N GLN A 961 20.88 -16.73 20.34
CA GLN A 961 20.78 -16.25 18.96
C GLN A 961 19.33 -16.08 18.51
N ASP A 962 19.04 -14.91 17.94
CA ASP A 962 17.75 -14.48 17.42
C ASP A 962 16.64 -14.29 18.51
N ASP A 963 17.03 -14.16 19.79
CA ASP A 963 16.08 -13.95 20.90
C ASP A 963 15.21 -12.69 20.71
N ASP A 964 13.93 -12.80 21.06
CA ASP A 964 12.91 -11.75 20.93
C ASP A 964 12.76 -10.92 22.22
N PHE A 965 12.91 -9.60 22.11
CA PHE A 965 12.66 -8.63 23.19
C PHE A 965 11.68 -7.54 22.76
N ASN A 966 10.83 -7.09 23.68
CA ASN A 966 9.98 -5.93 23.45
C ASN A 966 10.65 -4.62 23.87
N ILE A 967 10.15 -3.52 23.33
CA ILE A 967 10.54 -2.19 23.80
C ILE A 967 10.12 -2.02 25.28
N LEU A 968 11.01 -1.43 26.09
CA LEU A 968 10.99 -1.38 27.56
C LEU A 968 11.40 -2.67 28.29
N ASP A 969 11.71 -3.77 27.59
CA ASP A 969 12.26 -4.96 28.26
C ASP A 969 13.67 -4.73 28.80
N LYS A 970 14.02 -5.55 29.81
CA LYS A 970 15.33 -5.64 30.41
C LYS A 970 16.02 -6.91 29.91
N ILE A 971 17.02 -6.73 29.07
CA ILE A 971 17.83 -7.83 28.54
C ILE A 971 18.88 -8.17 29.60
N LYS A 972 18.70 -9.32 30.23
CA LYS A 972 19.71 -9.90 31.12
C LYS A 972 20.82 -10.52 30.25
N VAL A 973 22.06 -10.17 30.53
CA VAL A 973 23.24 -10.67 29.82
C VAL A 973 24.09 -11.49 30.79
N GLU A 974 24.26 -12.78 30.53
CA GLU A 974 25.11 -13.68 31.33
C GLU A 974 26.39 -14.00 30.54
N LEU A 975 27.55 -13.63 31.09
CA LEU A 975 28.85 -13.69 30.44
C LEU A 975 29.83 -14.54 31.27
N ASN A 976 30.36 -15.61 30.69
CA ASN A 976 31.40 -16.44 31.31
C ASN A 976 32.77 -16.16 30.67
N ILE A 977 33.78 -15.90 31.50
CA ILE A 977 35.18 -15.65 31.10
C ILE A 977 36.06 -16.76 31.67
N GLU A 978 36.69 -17.56 30.80
CA GLU A 978 37.67 -18.60 31.19
C GLU A 978 39.10 -18.10 30.98
N ASN A 979 39.92 -18.08 32.05
CA ASN A 979 41.29 -17.58 31.99
C ASN A 979 42.29 -18.72 31.71
N ASN A 980 42.67 -18.91 30.44
CA ASN A 980 43.73 -19.85 30.03
C ASN A 980 45.12 -19.17 29.86
N LEU A 981 45.35 -18.00 30.46
CA LEU A 981 46.65 -17.33 30.47
C LEU A 981 47.66 -18.02 31.40
N GLN A 982 48.92 -17.52 31.42
CA GLN A 982 50.00 -18.12 32.22
C GLN A 982 50.02 -17.67 33.69
N ASP A 983 49.24 -16.65 34.04
CA ASP A 983 49.14 -16.04 35.37
C ASP A 983 47.66 -15.62 35.61
N ASP A 984 47.29 -15.34 36.86
CA ASP A 984 45.99 -14.79 37.24
C ASP A 984 45.78 -13.39 36.63
N SER A 985 44.54 -13.01 36.28
CA SER A 985 44.28 -11.71 35.63
C SER A 985 42.94 -11.09 36.03
N ASP A 986 42.93 -9.76 36.15
CA ASP A 986 41.71 -8.95 36.24
C ASP A 986 41.25 -8.62 34.81
N PHE A 987 39.98 -8.91 34.50
CA PHE A 987 39.34 -8.65 33.22
C PHE A 987 38.33 -7.50 33.35
N ASP A 988 38.53 -6.43 32.59
CA ASP A 988 37.52 -5.39 32.37
C ASP A 988 36.60 -5.85 31.23
N ALA A 989 35.29 -5.94 31.48
CA ALA A 989 34.29 -6.40 30.51
C ALA A 989 33.26 -5.32 30.20
N GLU A 990 32.96 -5.12 28.91
CA GLU A 990 31.95 -4.19 28.40
C GLU A 990 30.88 -4.97 27.61
N VAL A 991 29.61 -4.65 27.84
CA VAL A 991 28.47 -5.20 27.08
C VAL A 991 27.61 -4.06 26.52
N HIS A 992 27.15 -4.22 25.28
CA HIS A 992 26.44 -3.20 24.51
C HIS A 992 25.20 -3.78 23.84
N LEU A 993 24.06 -3.10 23.99
CA LEU A 993 22.92 -3.25 23.08
C LEU A 993 23.16 -2.32 21.89
N TYR A 994 23.34 -2.87 20.69
CA TYR A 994 23.89 -2.14 19.55
C TYR A 994 22.95 -2.07 18.34
N ASP A 995 22.70 -0.87 17.83
CA ASP A 995 21.95 -0.61 16.59
C ASP A 995 22.93 -0.68 15.40
N ILE A 996 22.93 -1.81 14.67
CA ILE A 996 23.82 -1.99 13.51
C ILE A 996 23.45 -1.02 12.39
N SER A 997 22.15 -0.74 12.21
CA SER A 997 21.66 0.14 11.15
C SER A 997 22.06 1.61 11.34
N LYS A 998 22.30 2.05 12.59
CA LYS A 998 22.82 3.40 12.92
C LYS A 998 24.32 3.44 13.24
N GLU A 999 24.95 2.31 13.52
CA GLU A 999 26.32 2.21 14.05
C GLU A 999 26.47 2.95 15.41
N GLU A 1000 25.53 2.75 16.34
CA GLU A 1000 25.56 3.32 17.70
C GLU A 1000 24.99 2.37 18.78
N SER A 1001 25.51 2.46 20.01
CA SER A 1001 24.98 1.74 21.18
C SER A 1001 23.72 2.42 21.74
N ILE A 1002 22.66 1.64 22.00
CA ILE A 1002 21.45 2.11 22.69
C ILE A 1002 21.68 2.20 24.19
N ASP A 1003 22.29 1.16 24.75
CA ASP A 1003 22.69 1.06 26.15
C ASP A 1003 23.99 0.25 26.25
N SER A 1004 24.79 0.54 27.27
CA SER A 1004 26.01 -0.21 27.58
C SER A 1004 26.23 -0.33 29.09
N LYS A 1005 26.99 -1.34 29.50
CA LYS A 1005 27.41 -1.57 30.89
C LYS A 1005 28.85 -2.09 30.90
N ASP A 1006 29.58 -1.71 31.93
CA ASP A 1006 30.93 -2.16 32.24
C ASP A 1006 31.00 -2.72 33.67
N ASP A 1007 31.76 -3.80 33.87
CA ASP A 1007 32.14 -4.34 35.19
C ASP A 1007 33.45 -5.14 35.06
N SER A 1008 34.10 -5.48 36.17
CA SER A 1008 35.37 -6.22 36.13
C SER A 1008 35.49 -7.35 37.14
N ILE A 1009 36.24 -8.40 36.75
CA ILE A 1009 36.36 -9.65 37.50
C ILE A 1009 37.78 -10.20 37.50
N SER A 1010 38.28 -10.55 38.69
CA SER A 1010 39.52 -11.30 38.87
C SER A 1010 39.27 -12.79 38.62
N VAL A 1011 40.00 -13.40 37.69
CA VAL A 1011 39.90 -14.85 37.38
C VAL A 1011 41.28 -15.51 37.49
N ASP A 1012 41.41 -16.44 38.44
CA ASP A 1012 42.62 -17.23 38.67
C ASP A 1012 42.96 -18.12 37.45
N GLN A 1013 44.23 -18.48 37.27
CA GLN A 1013 44.67 -19.32 36.15
C GLN A 1013 43.93 -20.67 36.08
N GLY A 1014 43.24 -20.90 34.96
CA GLY A 1014 42.54 -22.15 34.64
C GLY A 1014 41.16 -22.29 35.29
N ASP A 1015 40.67 -21.26 35.98
CA ASP A 1015 39.30 -21.13 36.47
C ASP A 1015 38.47 -20.24 35.52
N ASN A 1016 37.18 -20.11 35.80
CA ASN A 1016 36.25 -19.23 35.09
C ASN A 1016 35.49 -18.28 36.04
N GLY A 1017 35.03 -17.15 35.51
CA GLY A 1017 34.25 -16.15 36.24
C GLY A 1017 32.98 -15.77 35.47
N ASP A 1018 31.89 -15.57 36.21
CA ASP A 1018 30.58 -15.17 35.68
C ASP A 1018 30.32 -13.68 35.97
N LEU A 1019 29.85 -12.94 34.97
CA LEU A 1019 29.30 -11.59 35.09
C LEU A 1019 27.85 -11.54 34.60
N GLU A 1020 27.00 -10.80 35.30
CA GLU A 1020 25.59 -10.60 34.96
C GLU A 1020 25.31 -9.10 34.79
N PHE A 1021 24.84 -8.72 33.62
CA PHE A 1021 24.44 -7.34 33.30
C PHE A 1021 22.94 -7.25 32.98
N GLU A 1022 22.38 -6.05 33.10
CA GLU A 1022 21.00 -5.76 32.71
C GLU A 1022 21.01 -4.53 31.79
N LEU A 1023 20.67 -4.72 30.51
CA LEU A 1023 20.56 -3.68 29.48
C LEU A 1023 19.09 -3.30 29.28
N GLU A 1024 18.79 -2.01 29.12
CA GLU A 1024 17.41 -1.55 28.93
C GLU A 1024 17.08 -1.23 27.47
N VAL A 1025 16.03 -1.86 26.92
CA VAL A 1025 15.53 -1.53 25.58
C VAL A 1025 14.78 -0.19 25.63
N SER A 1026 15.47 0.88 25.26
CA SER A 1026 14.95 2.25 25.25
C SER A 1026 13.63 2.38 24.49
N LYS A 1027 12.69 3.20 24.99
CA LYS A 1027 11.43 3.50 24.27
C LYS A 1027 11.58 4.22 22.93
N LYS A 1028 12.81 4.58 22.56
CA LYS A 1028 13.16 5.21 21.27
C LYS A 1028 13.75 4.24 20.25
N THR A 1029 14.00 2.99 20.63
CA THR A 1029 14.48 1.93 19.74
C THR A 1029 13.50 1.73 18.59
N ASP A 1030 14.01 1.44 17.39
CA ASP A 1030 13.23 1.35 16.15
C ASP A 1030 13.16 -0.12 15.72
N GLU A 1031 11.99 -0.74 15.81
CA GLU A 1031 11.77 -2.17 15.55
C GLU A 1031 12.07 -2.62 14.11
N LYS A 1032 12.46 -1.70 13.22
CA LYS A 1032 12.83 -1.95 11.83
C LYS A 1032 14.36 -2.02 11.60
N HIS A 1033 15.16 -1.87 12.65
CA HIS A 1033 16.62 -1.92 12.60
C HIS A 1033 17.16 -3.26 13.08
N ASP A 1034 18.38 -3.59 12.63
CA ASP A 1034 19.09 -4.81 13.03
C ASP A 1034 19.85 -4.57 14.36
N TYR A 1035 19.68 -5.47 15.33
CA TYR A 1035 20.21 -5.34 16.68
C TYR A 1035 21.07 -6.54 17.11
N VAL A 1036 22.14 -6.25 17.84
CA VAL A 1036 22.99 -7.28 18.50
C VAL A 1036 23.28 -6.91 19.94
N ILE A 1037 23.52 -7.93 20.78
CA ILE A 1037 24.31 -7.76 22.00
C ILE A 1037 25.78 -7.99 21.64
N TYR A 1038 26.60 -6.94 21.73
CA TYR A 1038 28.05 -7.02 21.55
C TYR A 1038 28.74 -7.06 22.92
N VAL A 1039 29.71 -7.96 23.09
CA VAL A 1039 30.45 -8.16 24.34
C VAL A 1039 31.96 -8.13 24.11
N TYR A 1040 32.69 -7.50 25.02
CA TYR A 1040 34.14 -7.30 24.99
C TYR A 1040 34.72 -7.61 26.37
N ALA A 1041 35.90 -8.22 26.42
CA ALA A 1041 36.68 -8.37 27.65
C ALA A 1041 38.17 -8.16 27.37
N GLU A 1042 38.87 -7.43 28.25
CA GLU A 1042 40.30 -7.13 28.17
C GLU A 1042 40.98 -7.37 29.53
N GLY A 1043 42.08 -8.13 29.52
CA GLY A 1043 42.92 -8.35 30.70
C GLY A 1043 44.01 -7.30 30.86
N GLU A 1044 44.59 -7.19 32.07
CA GLU A 1044 45.54 -6.12 32.47
C GLU A 1044 46.69 -5.80 31.49
N ASN A 1045 47.17 -6.75 30.66
CA ASN A 1045 48.28 -6.53 29.73
C ASN A 1045 47.84 -6.26 28.28
N GLY A 1046 46.53 -6.10 28.04
CA GLY A 1046 45.94 -5.77 26.74
C GLY A 1046 45.58 -6.98 25.89
N GLU A 1047 45.53 -8.18 26.48
CA GLU A 1047 44.92 -9.36 25.86
C GLU A 1047 43.40 -9.22 25.88
N CYS A 1048 42.77 -9.21 24.71
CA CYS A 1048 41.32 -9.04 24.60
C CYS A 1048 40.64 -10.21 23.87
N VAL A 1049 39.33 -10.31 24.07
CA VAL A 1049 38.40 -11.17 23.33
C VAL A 1049 37.07 -10.42 23.18
N SER A 1050 36.32 -10.70 22.12
CA SER A 1050 34.99 -10.14 21.92
C SER A 1050 34.09 -11.09 21.12
N SER A 1051 32.79 -10.97 21.33
CA SER A 1051 31.74 -11.75 20.67
C SER A 1051 30.50 -10.89 20.45
N TYR A 1052 29.53 -11.40 19.70
CA TYR A 1052 28.20 -10.83 19.59
C TYR A 1052 27.16 -11.90 19.31
N VAL A 1053 25.90 -11.56 19.53
CA VAL A 1053 24.71 -12.37 19.19
C VAL A 1053 23.64 -11.45 18.62
N ASP A 1054 22.99 -11.85 17.53
CA ASP A 1054 21.86 -11.08 16.97
C ASP A 1054 20.60 -11.31 17.80
N ILE A 1055 19.81 -10.25 17.96
CA ILE A 1055 18.55 -10.26 18.71
C ILE A 1055 17.47 -9.48 17.95
N ASN A 1056 16.22 -9.82 18.19
CA ASN A 1056 15.06 -9.20 17.57
C ASN A 1056 14.38 -8.24 18.55
N ILE A 1057 14.12 -6.99 18.14
CA ILE A 1057 13.39 -6.02 18.97
C ILE A 1057 12.02 -5.73 18.37
N LYS A 1058 10.98 -5.96 19.16
CA LYS A 1058 9.56 -5.86 18.78
C LYS A 1058 8.87 -4.70 19.49
N ARG A 1059 7.91 -4.09 18.81
CA ARG A 1059 6.98 -3.10 19.35
C ARG A 1059 5.59 -3.72 19.36
N GLU A 1060 4.89 -3.68 20.49
CA GLU A 1060 3.47 -4.08 20.54
C GLU A 1060 2.62 -3.09 19.71
N ASP A 1061 1.54 -3.56 19.09
CA ASP A 1061 0.68 -2.70 18.27
C ASP A 1061 -0.03 -1.63 19.13
N ASP A 1062 -0.40 -1.98 20.38
CA ASP A 1062 -1.24 -1.19 21.28
C ASP A 1062 -0.60 -0.94 22.67
N LEU A 1063 0.37 -0.03 22.72
CA LEU A 1063 1.11 0.33 23.94
C LEU A 1063 0.97 1.82 24.31
N ILE A 1064 0.14 2.14 25.32
CA ILE A 1064 -0.13 3.53 25.74
C ILE A 1064 0.51 3.89 27.10
N GLU A 1065 1.38 4.90 27.11
CA GLU A 1065 2.05 5.46 28.30
C GLU A 1065 1.36 6.73 28.80
N ILE A 1066 0.97 6.78 30.09
CA ILE A 1066 0.65 8.06 30.76
C ILE A 1066 1.95 8.69 31.26
N SER A 1067 2.46 9.67 30.52
CA SER A 1067 3.77 10.28 30.70
C SER A 1067 3.82 11.39 31.76
N SER A 1068 2.74 12.14 31.97
CA SER A 1068 2.60 13.05 33.12
C SER A 1068 1.14 13.25 33.50
N ILE A 1069 0.92 13.62 34.77
CA ILE A 1069 -0.37 14.12 35.27
C ILE A 1069 -0.10 15.28 36.22
N ASP A 1070 -0.62 16.45 35.88
CA ASP A 1070 -0.50 17.67 36.68
C ASP A 1070 -1.88 18.12 37.17
N LEU A 1071 -1.97 18.42 38.47
CA LEU A 1071 -3.20 18.92 39.10
C LEU A 1071 -3.07 20.42 39.41
N ILE A 1072 -3.99 21.22 38.86
CA ILE A 1072 -3.95 22.68 38.92
C ILE A 1072 -5.27 23.22 39.52
N PRO A 1073 -5.25 23.83 40.72
CA PRO A 1073 -4.15 23.86 41.69
C PRO A 1073 -3.92 22.49 42.35
N SER A 1074 -2.70 22.23 42.82
CA SER A 1074 -2.33 20.97 43.50
C SER A 1074 -2.94 20.80 44.90
N SER A 1075 -3.71 21.78 45.37
CA SER A 1075 -4.43 21.79 46.64
C SER A 1075 -5.70 22.65 46.49
N THR A 1076 -6.83 22.18 47.02
CA THR A 1076 -8.12 22.89 46.91
C THR A 1076 -9.03 22.65 48.11
N SER A 1077 -10.15 23.35 48.18
CA SER A 1077 -11.20 23.21 49.21
C SER A 1077 -12.40 22.39 48.71
N PRO A 1078 -13.19 21.76 49.60
CA PRO A 1078 -14.50 21.20 49.25
C PRO A 1078 -15.38 22.26 48.56
N GLY A 1079 -16.15 21.85 47.53
CA GLY A 1079 -16.97 22.73 46.71
C GLY A 1079 -16.25 23.44 45.56
N SER A 1080 -14.92 23.27 45.44
CA SER A 1080 -14.10 23.82 44.35
C SER A 1080 -13.73 22.74 43.32
N SER A 1081 -13.23 23.14 42.15
CA SER A 1081 -12.70 22.21 41.14
C SER A 1081 -11.17 22.20 41.06
N VAL A 1082 -10.61 21.11 40.54
CA VAL A 1082 -9.20 20.96 40.16
C VAL A 1082 -9.14 20.60 38.68
N ILE A 1083 -8.27 21.24 37.90
CA ILE A 1083 -8.00 20.82 36.52
C ILE A 1083 -6.93 19.73 36.55
N ALA A 1084 -7.21 18.58 35.92
CA ALA A 1084 -6.19 17.58 35.62
C ALA A 1084 -5.72 17.75 34.18
N GLN A 1085 -4.41 17.97 33.99
CA GLN A 1085 -3.73 17.92 32.70
C GLN A 1085 -3.00 16.59 32.61
N ILE A 1086 -3.38 15.72 31.67
CA ILE A 1086 -2.85 14.36 31.53
C ILE A 1086 -2.19 14.26 30.17
N LYS A 1087 -0.88 13.96 30.13
CA LYS A 1087 -0.15 13.76 28.88
C LYS A 1087 0.06 12.28 28.60
N LEU A 1088 -0.51 11.78 27.50
CA LEU A 1088 -0.33 10.42 27.01
C LEU A 1088 0.61 10.38 25.81
N ASN A 1089 1.35 9.29 25.69
CA ASN A 1089 2.10 8.93 24.49
C ASN A 1089 1.63 7.55 24.00
N ASN A 1090 1.49 7.38 22.69
CA ASN A 1090 1.44 6.08 22.04
C ASN A 1090 2.87 5.61 21.78
N LEU A 1091 3.24 4.45 22.32
CA LEU A 1091 4.51 3.79 22.08
C LEU A 1091 4.33 2.56 21.19
N GLY A 1092 3.11 2.27 20.74
CA GLY A 1092 2.74 1.14 19.90
C GLY A 1092 2.89 1.39 18.40
N ALA A 1093 2.84 0.30 17.63
CA ALA A 1093 3.03 0.31 16.17
C ALA A 1093 1.78 0.75 15.38
N GLU A 1094 0.59 0.78 15.98
CA GLU A 1094 -0.66 1.18 15.34
C GLU A 1094 -1.29 2.43 15.97
N ASN A 1095 -2.22 3.08 15.25
CA ASN A 1095 -3.07 4.13 15.81
C ASN A 1095 -4.00 3.54 16.88
N GLN A 1096 -4.25 4.26 17.96
CA GLN A 1096 -5.04 3.79 19.10
C GLN A 1096 -6.14 4.76 19.49
N ASP A 1097 -7.36 4.26 19.63
CA ASP A 1097 -8.48 4.99 20.23
C ASP A 1097 -8.42 4.87 21.75
N VAL A 1098 -8.32 6.01 22.43
CA VAL A 1098 -8.04 6.08 23.87
C VAL A 1098 -9.09 6.91 24.60
N LYS A 1099 -9.56 6.38 25.74
CA LYS A 1099 -10.36 7.09 26.75
C LYS A 1099 -9.56 7.21 28.05
N ILE A 1100 -9.78 8.24 28.85
CA ILE A 1100 -9.18 8.36 30.19
C ILE A 1100 -10.26 8.16 31.24
N LYS A 1101 -10.03 7.23 32.16
CA LYS A 1101 -10.88 7.00 33.33
C LYS A 1101 -10.26 7.55 34.61
N LEU A 1102 -11.09 8.22 35.42
CA LEU A 1102 -10.79 8.69 36.78
C LEU A 1102 -11.73 8.02 37.78
N GLU A 1103 -11.16 7.32 38.77
CA GLU A 1103 -11.90 6.69 39.87
C GLU A 1103 -11.45 7.20 41.25
N ASN A 1104 -12.40 7.62 42.10
CA ASN A 1104 -12.19 7.80 43.54
C ASN A 1104 -13.46 7.45 44.34
N GLN A 1105 -13.38 6.39 45.15
CA GLN A 1105 -14.51 5.87 45.92
C GLN A 1105 -14.89 6.72 47.15
N GLU A 1106 -13.97 7.52 47.71
CA GLU A 1106 -14.24 8.34 48.90
C GLU A 1106 -14.94 9.66 48.57
N LEU A 1107 -14.64 10.22 47.39
CA LEU A 1107 -15.29 11.41 46.81
C LEU A 1107 -16.46 11.05 45.89
N ASN A 1108 -16.76 9.76 45.70
CA ASN A 1108 -17.76 9.24 44.76
C ASN A 1108 -17.59 9.78 43.32
N LEU A 1109 -16.34 9.83 42.85
CA LEU A 1109 -15.99 10.29 41.51
C LEU A 1109 -15.75 9.08 40.58
N ASN A 1110 -16.44 9.05 39.46
CA ASN A 1110 -16.22 8.13 38.36
C ASN A 1110 -16.46 8.91 37.06
N PHE A 1111 -15.38 9.28 36.37
CA PHE A 1111 -15.43 10.04 35.11
C PHE A 1111 -14.69 9.29 34.03
N GLU A 1112 -15.21 9.32 32.81
CA GLU A 1112 -14.55 8.87 31.60
C GLU A 1112 -14.57 10.02 30.59
N THR A 1113 -13.49 10.21 29.84
CA THR A 1113 -13.45 11.17 28.74
C THR A 1113 -14.11 10.58 27.50
N GLU A 1114 -14.49 11.46 26.57
CA GLU A 1114 -14.71 11.04 25.18
C GLU A 1114 -13.48 10.32 24.62
N GLU A 1115 -13.73 9.49 23.61
CA GLU A 1115 -12.70 8.79 22.85
C GLU A 1115 -11.85 9.77 22.04
N PHE A 1116 -10.57 9.46 21.91
CA PHE A 1116 -9.71 10.14 20.97
C PHE A 1116 -8.59 9.26 20.42
N GLU A 1117 -8.30 9.45 19.15
CA GLU A 1117 -7.17 8.83 18.48
C GLU A 1117 -5.82 9.41 18.97
N LEU A 1118 -4.85 8.51 19.16
CA LEU A 1118 -3.41 8.78 19.14
C LEU A 1118 -2.80 8.07 17.93
N GLU A 1119 -2.05 8.80 17.11
CA GLU A 1119 -1.35 8.20 15.96
C GLU A 1119 -0.26 7.23 16.43
N GLU A 1120 0.14 6.28 15.58
CA GLU A 1120 1.25 5.34 15.80
C GLU A 1120 2.57 6.04 16.17
N TYR A 1121 3.46 5.31 16.84
CA TYR A 1121 4.78 5.80 17.26
C TYR A 1121 5.56 6.46 16.10
N GLY A 1122 6.12 7.65 16.35
CA GLY A 1122 6.89 8.40 15.35
C GLY A 1122 6.09 9.35 14.45
N LYS A 1123 4.75 9.39 14.55
CA LYS A 1123 3.89 10.43 13.92
C LYS A 1123 3.45 11.48 14.94
N LYS A 1124 2.15 11.71 15.17
CA LYS A 1124 1.63 12.49 16.32
C LYS A 1124 1.30 11.58 17.50
N ASP A 1125 2.33 10.90 17.98
CA ASP A 1125 2.29 9.88 19.03
C ASP A 1125 2.05 10.41 20.47
N SER A 1126 1.57 11.65 20.65
CA SER A 1126 1.46 12.28 21.97
C SER A 1126 0.36 13.34 22.05
N LYS A 1127 -0.45 13.31 23.12
CA LYS A 1127 -1.54 14.27 23.37
C LYS A 1127 -1.67 14.63 24.85
N THR A 1128 -1.97 15.90 25.12
CA THR A 1128 -2.42 16.35 26.45
C THR A 1128 -3.94 16.49 26.45
N VAL A 1129 -4.59 15.91 27.45
CA VAL A 1129 -6.03 16.01 27.70
C VAL A 1129 -6.25 16.76 29.01
N GLU A 1130 -7.21 17.68 29.01
CA GLU A 1130 -7.53 18.50 30.18
C GLU A 1130 -9.01 18.34 30.55
N PHE A 1131 -9.31 18.09 31.82
CA PHE A 1131 -10.68 18.13 32.32
C PHE A 1131 -10.77 18.61 33.77
N SER A 1132 -11.94 19.15 34.13
CA SER A 1132 -12.22 19.73 35.44
C SER A 1132 -12.86 18.69 36.36
N ILE A 1133 -12.23 18.45 37.51
CA ILE A 1133 -12.67 17.50 38.54
C ILE A 1133 -13.34 18.31 39.66
N PRO A 1134 -14.67 18.24 39.83
CA PRO A 1134 -15.36 18.88 40.94
C PRO A 1134 -15.10 18.12 42.25
N ILE A 1135 -14.72 18.82 43.31
CA ILE A 1135 -14.58 18.24 44.66
C ILE A 1135 -15.88 18.47 45.44
N PRO A 1136 -16.60 17.41 45.87
CA PRO A 1136 -17.87 17.56 46.59
C PRO A 1136 -17.76 18.45 47.84
N GLU A 1137 -18.79 19.25 48.11
CA GLU A 1137 -18.89 20.05 49.34
C GLU A 1137 -18.87 19.19 50.62
N SER A 1138 -19.28 17.92 50.51
CA SER A 1138 -19.29 16.94 51.60
C SER A 1138 -17.92 16.28 51.88
N ALA A 1139 -16.86 16.65 51.15
CA ALA A 1139 -15.55 16.04 51.30
C ALA A 1139 -14.89 16.40 52.65
N GLU A 1140 -14.42 15.40 53.40
CA GLU A 1140 -13.64 15.58 54.63
C GLU A 1140 -12.28 16.25 54.34
N GLU A 1141 -11.74 17.02 55.29
CA GLU A 1141 -10.44 17.69 55.15
C GLU A 1141 -9.26 16.74 55.38
N LYS A 1142 -8.91 15.97 54.34
CA LYS A 1142 -7.83 14.95 54.35
C LYS A 1142 -7.23 14.76 52.96
N ASN A 1143 -6.18 13.92 52.86
CA ASN A 1143 -5.57 13.59 51.58
C ASN A 1143 -6.42 12.57 50.80
N TYR A 1144 -6.73 12.87 49.53
CA TYR A 1144 -7.43 11.95 48.62
C TYR A 1144 -6.50 11.40 47.55
N THR A 1145 -6.56 10.08 47.35
CA THR A 1145 -5.86 9.35 46.28
C THR A 1145 -6.73 9.25 45.03
N LEU A 1146 -6.47 10.07 44.01
CA LEU A 1146 -7.13 9.97 42.70
C LEU A 1146 -6.44 8.89 41.84
N LYS A 1147 -7.21 7.99 41.21
CA LYS A 1147 -6.68 6.98 40.28
C LYS A 1147 -7.04 7.34 38.85
N PHE A 1148 -6.03 7.51 38.00
CA PHE A 1148 -6.19 7.69 36.56
C PHE A 1148 -5.75 6.43 35.82
N SER A 1149 -6.39 6.13 34.69
CA SER A 1149 -6.02 5.03 33.78
C SER A 1149 -6.43 5.37 32.35
N ALA A 1150 -5.64 5.00 31.35
CA ALA A 1150 -6.08 5.07 29.95
C ALA A 1150 -6.71 3.73 29.55
N ILE A 1151 -7.80 3.76 28.80
CA ILE A 1151 -8.53 2.59 28.30
C ILE A 1151 -8.47 2.63 26.78
N TYR A 1152 -8.10 1.52 26.17
CA TYR A 1152 -7.93 1.35 24.72
C TYR A 1152 -7.99 -0.16 24.42
N ASN A 1153 -8.64 -0.59 23.33
CA ASN A 1153 -8.77 -2.02 22.94
C ASN A 1153 -9.10 -3.00 24.09
N ASP A 1154 -10.05 -2.64 24.97
CA ASP A 1154 -10.39 -3.35 26.23
C ASP A 1154 -9.24 -3.52 27.26
N LYS A 1155 -8.02 -3.04 26.96
CA LYS A 1155 -6.88 -2.93 27.87
C LYS A 1155 -6.95 -1.65 28.71
N VAL A 1156 -6.20 -1.64 29.82
CA VAL A 1156 -6.12 -0.50 30.76
C VAL A 1156 -4.66 -0.26 31.15
N SER A 1157 -4.13 0.93 30.85
CA SER A 1157 -2.73 1.29 31.14
C SER A 1157 -2.46 1.60 32.62
N GLU A 1158 -1.18 1.86 32.94
CA GLU A 1158 -0.64 1.96 34.29
C GLU A 1158 -1.37 2.98 35.19
N LYS A 1159 -1.75 2.55 36.40
CA LYS A 1159 -2.56 3.35 37.33
C LYS A 1159 -1.73 4.36 38.11
N ARG A 1160 -1.83 5.65 37.77
CA ARG A 1160 -1.19 6.74 38.52
C ARG A 1160 -2.08 7.18 39.69
N THR A 1161 -1.45 7.39 40.86
CA THR A 1161 -2.07 7.83 42.12
C THR A 1161 -1.55 9.20 42.52
N ILE A 1162 -2.44 10.15 42.82
CA ILE A 1162 -2.06 11.52 43.24
C ILE A 1162 -2.80 11.91 44.52
N ASN A 1163 -2.10 12.61 45.43
CA ASN A 1163 -2.64 13.11 46.70
C ASN A 1163 -3.09 14.58 46.59
N VAL A 1164 -4.37 14.86 46.86
CA VAL A 1164 -4.90 16.23 46.99
C VAL A 1164 -4.81 16.71 48.44
N VAL A 1165 -4.35 17.93 48.71
CA VAL A 1165 -4.17 18.51 50.07
C VAL A 1165 -5.00 19.81 50.23
N LYS A 1166 -5.33 20.25 51.46
CA LYS A 1166 -5.92 21.58 51.75
C LYS A 1166 -4.83 22.59 52.20
N PRO A 1167 -4.84 23.85 51.76
CA PRO A 1167 -3.98 24.90 52.33
C PRO A 1167 -4.35 25.24 53.78
N SER A 1168 -3.36 25.26 54.69
CA SER A 1168 -3.59 25.53 56.12
C SER A 1168 -4.03 26.97 56.41
N GLU A 1169 -5.03 27.12 57.27
CA GLU A 1169 -5.48 28.43 57.78
C GLU A 1169 -4.41 29.10 58.66
N ILE A 1170 -4.15 30.39 58.40
CA ILE A 1170 -3.31 31.25 59.26
C ILE A 1170 -4.22 31.87 60.33
N PRO A 1171 -3.90 31.78 61.64
CA PRO A 1171 -4.78 32.25 62.70
C PRO A 1171 -4.84 33.78 62.79
N LEU A 1172 -6.06 34.30 62.94
CA LEU A 1172 -6.35 35.71 63.21
C LEU A 1172 -5.74 36.17 64.55
N VAL A 1173 -5.00 37.29 64.53
CA VAL A 1173 -4.62 38.04 65.72
C VAL A 1173 -5.08 39.49 65.57
N ASN A 1174 -6.11 39.85 66.34
CA ASN A 1174 -6.43 41.26 66.60
C ASN A 1174 -5.42 41.83 67.60
N ASN A 1175 -4.84 42.99 67.32
CA ASN A 1175 -4.55 44.01 68.33
C ASN A 1175 -4.26 45.39 67.72
N ASP A 1176 -4.53 46.41 68.53
CA ASP A 1176 -4.68 47.82 68.19
C ASP A 1176 -3.35 48.63 68.13
N LEU A 1177 -3.43 49.80 67.49
CA LEU A 1177 -2.58 51.01 67.66
C LEU A 1177 -1.06 51.00 67.29
N GLY A 1178 -0.63 51.97 66.45
CA GLY A 1178 0.66 52.68 66.68
C GLY A 1178 1.60 53.01 65.50
N THR A 1179 1.48 54.22 64.95
CA THR A 1179 2.48 55.07 64.22
C THR A 1179 3.95 54.64 64.03
N ILE A 1180 4.39 54.58 62.75
CA ILE A 1180 5.47 55.39 62.09
C ILE A 1180 6.75 55.74 62.90
N ASN A 1181 7.97 55.31 62.49
CA ASN A 1181 8.90 56.07 61.61
C ASN A 1181 10.29 55.41 61.34
N LEU A 1182 11.04 55.98 60.39
CA LEU A 1182 12.37 55.63 59.85
C LEU A 1182 13.57 55.84 60.81
N GLU A 1183 14.72 55.17 60.59
CA GLU A 1183 15.97 55.79 60.04
C GLU A 1183 17.28 54.94 60.13
N ASN A 1184 18.04 54.96 59.00
CA ASN A 1184 19.50 55.16 58.84
C ASN A 1184 20.62 54.22 59.39
N SER A 1185 21.35 53.63 58.42
CA SER A 1185 22.82 53.73 58.17
C SER A 1185 23.83 52.99 59.10
N ASN A 1186 25.08 52.65 58.72
CA ASN A 1186 25.90 52.99 57.53
C ASN A 1186 27.10 52.02 57.28
N ASP A 1187 27.68 52.09 56.07
CA ASP A 1187 29.14 52.10 55.74
C ASP A 1187 30.05 50.86 55.47
N TYR A 1188 30.54 50.84 54.20
CA TYR A 1188 31.89 50.54 53.66
C TYR A 1188 32.58 49.15 53.77
N THR A 1189 32.77 48.46 52.62
CA THR A 1189 34.05 48.44 51.83
C THR A 1189 33.97 47.56 50.56
N ASN A 1190 35.02 47.61 49.72
CA ASN A 1190 35.12 47.00 48.39
C ASN A 1190 36.35 46.02 48.35
N TYR A 1191 36.60 45.16 47.34
CA TYR A 1191 36.02 45.03 45.99
C TYR A 1191 36.35 43.65 45.34
N GLU A 1192 35.38 42.75 45.12
CA GLU A 1192 35.35 41.75 44.03
C GLU A 1192 33.94 41.13 43.98
N LYS A 1193 33.26 41.15 42.83
CA LYS A 1193 31.78 41.29 42.75
C LYS A 1193 30.98 40.09 43.31
N VAL A 1194 30.12 40.36 44.29
CA VAL A 1194 29.28 39.38 45.00
C VAL A 1194 27.82 39.84 45.06
N ASP A 1195 26.93 38.88 45.34
CA ASP A 1195 25.91 38.89 46.41
C ASP A 1195 24.41 38.75 46.10
N ASN A 1196 23.75 38.08 47.05
CA ASN A 1196 22.38 37.59 47.00
C ASN A 1196 21.33 38.59 47.51
N GLY A 1197 20.11 38.49 46.97
CA GLY A 1197 18.89 38.52 47.80
C GLY A 1197 17.89 39.68 47.66
N LEU A 1198 16.67 39.34 48.10
CA LEU A 1198 15.55 40.18 48.54
C LEU A 1198 14.67 40.96 47.54
N ILE A 1199 13.42 41.12 47.99
CA ILE A 1199 12.25 41.68 47.32
C ILE A 1199 12.14 43.18 47.66
N GLN A 1200 11.93 44.08 46.68
CA GLN A 1200 10.68 44.86 46.53
C GLN A 1200 10.72 45.83 45.33
N ILE A 1201 9.56 46.46 45.09
CA ILE A 1201 9.18 47.28 43.95
C ILE A 1201 9.82 48.69 44.01
N GLY A 1202 10.39 49.12 42.89
CA GLY A 1202 10.11 50.47 42.38
C GLY A 1202 11.26 51.49 42.24
N SER A 1203 11.21 52.17 41.08
CA SER A 1203 11.59 53.59 40.87
C SER A 1203 13.04 53.95 40.50
N ARG A 1204 13.30 54.15 39.21
CA ARG A 1204 14.02 55.34 38.67
C ARG A 1204 14.14 55.37 37.14
N PRO A 1205 14.06 56.58 36.56
CA PRO A 1205 15.08 57.05 35.63
C PRO A 1205 15.73 58.35 36.15
N SER A 1206 17.07 58.48 36.02
CA SER A 1206 17.79 59.77 35.94
C SER A 1206 19.29 59.57 35.69
N ILE A 1207 19.84 60.45 34.85
CA ILE A 1207 21.25 60.55 34.42
C ILE A 1207 21.94 61.68 35.20
N THR A 1208 23.26 61.60 35.44
CA THR A 1208 24.09 62.82 35.56
C THR A 1208 25.54 62.64 35.13
N SER A 1209 26.01 63.54 34.26
CA SER A 1209 27.38 64.08 34.31
C SER A 1209 27.34 65.62 34.43
N SER A 1210 27.79 66.11 35.58
CA SER A 1210 28.27 67.48 35.89
C SER A 1210 27.45 68.77 35.57
N ILE A 1211 26.85 69.36 36.63
CA ILE A 1211 26.96 70.76 37.19
C ILE A 1211 27.06 71.99 36.24
N PRO A 1212 26.54 73.21 36.59
CA PRO A 1212 25.20 73.63 37.07
C PRO A 1212 24.56 74.82 36.26
N LYS A 1213 23.23 75.04 36.37
CA LYS A 1213 22.53 76.34 36.63
C LYS A 1213 21.08 76.41 36.09
N GLY A 1214 20.24 77.20 36.78
CA GLY A 1214 18.95 77.74 36.29
C GLY A 1214 17.76 76.86 36.67
N VAL A 1215 16.98 77.13 37.73
CA VAL A 1215 16.12 78.30 38.05
C VAL A 1215 14.87 78.37 37.15
N GLU A 1216 13.74 78.57 37.84
CA GLU A 1216 12.40 78.94 37.38
C GLU A 1216 12.33 79.82 36.13
N TYR A 1217 11.26 79.72 35.33
CA TYR A 1217 10.14 80.68 35.35
C TYR A 1217 9.14 80.41 34.21
N SER A 1218 7.85 80.51 34.53
CA SER A 1218 6.83 80.82 33.52
C SER A 1218 6.89 82.33 33.25
N ILE A 1219 7.39 82.72 32.07
CA ILE A 1219 7.25 84.10 31.55
C ILE A 1219 6.80 84.05 30.09
N LYS A 1220 5.75 84.83 29.82
CA LYS A 1220 5.24 85.17 28.50
C LYS A 1220 6.18 86.09 27.70
N ASP A 1221 5.88 86.14 26.41
CA ASP A 1221 6.01 87.32 25.54
C ASP A 1221 7.38 87.68 24.93
N ASN A 1222 7.30 87.91 23.60
CA ASN A 1222 8.05 88.90 22.82
C ASN A 1222 9.55 88.63 22.59
N LYS A 1223 10.13 88.96 21.43
CA LYS A 1223 9.70 89.81 20.30
C LYS A 1223 10.49 89.35 19.05
N SER A 1224 9.82 89.09 17.93
CA SER A 1224 9.67 90.00 16.77
C SER A 1224 10.84 90.02 15.79
N GLU A 1225 10.51 90.30 14.52
CA GLU A 1225 11.30 91.06 13.52
C GLU A 1225 12.80 90.68 13.41
N LEU A 1226 13.25 90.11 12.30
CA LEU A 1226 13.15 90.70 10.96
C LEU A 1226 12.70 89.64 9.94
N GLU A 1227 11.53 89.83 9.34
CA GLU A 1227 11.31 90.62 8.10
C GLU A 1227 11.43 89.72 6.86
N LEU A 1228 10.31 89.44 6.19
CA LEU A 1228 9.74 90.26 5.10
C LEU A 1228 10.62 90.14 3.81
N ASN A 1229 10.09 89.97 2.60
CA ASN A 1229 8.87 90.61 2.11
C ASN A 1229 8.34 90.06 0.77
N TYR A 1230 7.07 90.42 0.44
CA TYR A 1230 6.43 90.51 -0.90
C TYR A 1230 6.69 89.39 -1.94
N MET A 1231 5.67 88.68 -2.43
CA MET A 1231 4.64 89.26 -3.33
C MET A 1231 3.38 88.39 -3.48
N PHE A 1232 2.20 89.05 -3.42
CA PHE A 1232 1.09 89.01 -4.40
C PHE A 1232 0.54 87.66 -4.96
N VAL A 1233 -0.77 87.45 -5.09
CA VAL A 1233 -1.94 88.21 -4.59
C VAL A 1233 -3.22 87.36 -4.74
N ALA A 1234 -4.22 87.61 -3.89
CA ALA A 1234 -5.59 87.19 -4.17
C ALA A 1234 -6.31 88.28 -4.97
N TRP A 1235 -6.67 88.01 -6.23
CA TRP A 1235 -7.72 88.73 -6.96
C TRP A 1235 -8.57 87.67 -7.68
N ILE A 1236 -9.81 87.45 -7.27
CA ILE A 1236 -10.97 88.25 -7.67
C ILE A 1236 -11.34 87.98 -9.14
N ILE A 1237 -12.43 87.22 -9.30
CA ILE A 1237 -13.49 87.42 -10.31
C ILE A 1237 -13.10 87.12 -11.78
N VAL A 1238 -13.93 86.28 -12.43
CA VAL A 1238 -14.16 86.31 -13.90
C VAL A 1238 -12.98 85.80 -14.77
N GLY A 1239 -12.38 84.68 -14.37
CA GLY A 1239 -11.85 83.67 -15.32
C GLY A 1239 -12.99 82.90 -16.01
N ILE A 1240 -14.06 82.62 -15.24
CA ILE A 1240 -15.43 82.42 -15.73
C ILE A 1240 -15.94 83.78 -16.25
N GLY A 1241 -15.38 84.16 -17.39
CA GLY A 1241 -15.53 85.46 -18.03
C GLY A 1241 -15.32 85.36 -19.53
N ILE A 1242 -14.25 84.68 -19.95
CA ILE A 1242 -13.94 84.41 -21.37
C ILE A 1242 -13.89 82.90 -21.67
N PHE A 1243 -14.61 82.09 -20.89
CA PHE A 1243 -15.36 80.97 -21.47
C PHE A 1243 -16.85 81.30 -21.59
N ILE A 1244 -17.39 82.16 -20.73
CA ILE A 1244 -18.74 82.72 -20.88
C ILE A 1244 -18.84 83.77 -22.01
N MET A 1245 -17.75 84.41 -22.47
CA MET A 1245 -17.84 85.28 -23.66
C MET A 1245 -17.92 84.52 -25.01
N VAL A 1246 -17.77 83.20 -25.02
CA VAL A 1246 -17.98 82.36 -26.23
C VAL A 1246 -19.13 81.37 -26.03
N ILE A 1247 -19.29 80.79 -24.83
CA ILE A 1247 -20.51 80.03 -24.51
C ILE A 1247 -21.73 80.96 -24.34
N GLY A 1248 -21.55 82.23 -23.97
CA GLY A 1248 -22.59 83.26 -23.99
C GLY A 1248 -23.10 83.65 -25.39
N LEU A 1249 -22.50 83.12 -26.46
CA LEU A 1249 -23.02 83.22 -27.83
C LEU A 1249 -23.57 81.88 -28.35
N ILE A 1250 -23.34 80.77 -27.63
CA ILE A 1250 -23.84 79.43 -27.97
C ILE A 1250 -25.06 79.04 -27.12
N ILE A 1251 -25.23 79.60 -25.92
CA ILE A 1251 -26.47 79.48 -25.14
C ILE A 1251 -27.53 80.52 -25.60
N ALA A 1252 -27.66 80.70 -26.91
CA ALA A 1252 -28.66 81.58 -27.51
C ALA A 1252 -29.79 80.84 -28.26
N THR A 1253 -29.65 79.53 -28.58
CA THR A 1253 -30.56 78.92 -29.57
C THR A 1253 -30.94 77.44 -29.45
N PHE A 1254 -30.34 76.61 -28.59
CA PHE A 1254 -30.83 75.26 -28.30
C PHE A 1254 -30.64 74.94 -26.82
N ARG A 1255 -31.71 75.09 -26.02
CA ARG A 1255 -31.63 75.15 -24.56
C ARG A 1255 -32.96 74.79 -23.87
N ARG A 1256 -33.17 73.52 -23.60
CA ARG A 1256 -33.05 73.02 -22.22
C ARG A 1256 -32.56 71.59 -22.25
#